data_AF-A0AAX2UXX3-F1
#
_entry.id   AF-A0AAX2UXX3-F1
#
_cell.length_a   1.000
_cell.length_b   1.000
_cell.length_c   1.000
_cell.angle_alpha   90.00
_cell.angle_beta   90.00
_cell.angle_gamma   90.00
#
_symmetry.space_group_name_H-M   'P 1'
#
loop_
_entity.id
_entity.type
_entity.pdbx_description
1 polymer ?
#
loop_
_entity_poly.entity_id
_entity_poly.type
_entity_poly.pdbx_seq_one_letter_code
_entity_poly.pdbx_strand_id
1 'polypeptide(L)'
;MPMEFSGLLRRLLTDSHIYFALKVLLAILGLLAFTLATGNIQLTVLLSLGVVAGAIAETDDSLWGRLKNLAMTLICFMFASLCVQYLYPTPWLFAIGLASSTFIFVMVGALGARYATISFGSLLIAIYTMLGAAKAPDLFYQPLALGAGALWYGLVSFIWLWLLPYKTLHEQLAQSYFALGRYLLEKSRFFPADEHGAQAIRHNLAQLNINLVSALTLTKSALNARLSRRHPASPELASLLRLYLLALEIHERATSSHYPYSRLEAELKQGIVLEGFQEVFLQLSEACQRLGYAILVHKPYAHNKRIHWTLEALGDQLEFTNLKQHYPKTLLTPMKFLRRNLASINQLLGSAEVLQNPEQPEQELPALARPPRLPLLAQLKQHLTLHSMVFRHALRLSLGLVIGYGILQAFDLEKGYWILLTVLFVCQPSYSATRRRLVQRMLGTFAGILVGIPVLWLFPELHVQLVVMGLAAFLFFTQVRNNYSAAVCFITLYVLMAFNLLDGIGFAILGPRLLDTLLGCLISYGLVAWLWPDWQYKRLPTLIANSLSANARYLSAVLASLKQQRDESIDYRVARKSAHLADSELATAWQSMLVEPQKRRRFLDLCFTLTWRNHALLSYISALGAHRDKLEAISGLDEVRHHICHTLEQAAGHLAGNPSSSIGGQSPLLCTDSSADSSEEQLMLTQQLNLISELADQLLHLANESRLLTGDQGATMPAQS
;
A
#
# COMPACT_ATOMS: atom_id res chain seq x y z
N MET A 1 7.09 -36.77 -0.92
CA MET A 1 5.67 -36.70 -1.35
C MET A 1 5.64 -36.24 -2.79
N PRO A 2 4.98 -36.96 -3.71
CA PRO A 2 4.85 -36.49 -5.08
C PRO A 2 4.02 -35.20 -5.05
N MET A 3 4.57 -34.09 -5.54
CA MET A 3 3.77 -32.88 -5.75
C MET A 3 2.72 -33.22 -6.80
N GLU A 4 1.48 -33.43 -6.38
CA GLU A 4 0.37 -33.58 -7.31
C GLU A 4 0.38 -32.36 -8.25
N PHE A 5 0.41 -32.63 -9.55
CA PHE A 5 0.40 -31.60 -10.59
C PHE A 5 -0.78 -30.63 -10.40
N SER A 6 -1.89 -31.14 -9.85
CA SER A 6 -3.07 -30.37 -9.40
C SER A 6 -2.72 -29.29 -8.37
N GLY A 7 -1.85 -29.56 -7.40
CA GLY A 7 -1.44 -28.64 -6.34
C GLY A 7 -0.55 -27.52 -6.86
N LEU A 8 0.36 -27.82 -7.79
CA LEU A 8 1.25 -26.82 -8.40
C LEU A 8 0.46 -25.90 -9.35
N LEU A 9 -0.46 -26.47 -10.14
CA LEU A 9 -1.33 -25.71 -11.04
C LEU A 9 -2.32 -24.83 -10.25
N ARG A 10 -2.84 -25.34 -9.11
CA ARG A 10 -3.68 -24.56 -8.19
C ARG A 10 -2.89 -23.45 -7.49
N ARG A 11 -1.62 -23.69 -7.14
CA ARG A 11 -0.72 -22.66 -6.57
C ARG A 11 -0.38 -21.56 -7.58
N LEU A 12 -0.14 -21.93 -8.83
CA LEU A 12 0.08 -20.97 -9.93
C LEU A 12 -1.20 -20.15 -10.20
N LEU A 13 -2.36 -20.79 -10.22
CA LEU A 13 -3.63 -20.11 -10.42
C LEU A 13 -4.03 -19.23 -9.24
N THR A 14 -3.53 -19.46 -8.03
CA THR A 14 -3.91 -18.69 -6.84
C THR A 14 -3.02 -17.47 -6.57
N ASP A 15 -1.91 -17.31 -7.28
CA ASP A 15 -1.13 -16.08 -7.23
C ASP A 15 -1.76 -14.98 -8.11
N SER A 16 -2.12 -13.84 -7.52
CA SER A 16 -2.73 -12.70 -8.22
C SER A 16 -1.92 -12.20 -9.41
N HIS A 17 -0.60 -12.26 -9.31
CA HIS A 17 0.30 -11.75 -10.35
C HIS A 17 0.31 -12.67 -11.55
N ILE A 18 0.32 -13.98 -11.30
CA ILE A 18 0.24 -15.01 -12.33
C ILE A 18 -1.16 -15.03 -12.93
N TYR A 19 -2.19 -14.88 -12.11
CA TYR A 19 -3.57 -14.77 -12.57
C TYR A 19 -3.78 -13.59 -13.53
N PHE A 20 -3.26 -12.42 -13.16
CA PHE A 20 -3.29 -11.24 -14.02
C PHE A 20 -2.49 -11.47 -15.31
N ALA A 21 -1.29 -12.05 -15.21
CA ALA A 21 -0.44 -12.33 -16.35
C ALA A 21 -1.03 -13.37 -17.31
N LEU A 22 -1.68 -14.42 -16.80
CA LEU A 22 -2.29 -15.48 -17.60
C LEU A 22 -3.43 -14.94 -18.45
N LYS A 23 -4.23 -14.04 -17.90
CA LYS A 23 -5.29 -13.34 -18.65
C LYS A 23 -4.71 -12.50 -19.79
N VAL A 24 -3.63 -11.76 -19.55
CA VAL A 24 -2.97 -10.98 -20.62
C VAL A 24 -2.33 -11.91 -21.66
N LEU A 25 -1.71 -13.00 -21.22
CA LEU A 25 -1.14 -14.01 -22.10
C LEU A 25 -2.21 -14.60 -23.02
N LEU A 26 -3.41 -14.91 -22.52
CA LEU A 26 -4.50 -15.41 -23.34
C LEU A 26 -4.92 -14.40 -24.42
N ALA A 27 -5.00 -13.11 -24.06
CA ALA A 27 -5.30 -12.06 -25.03
C ALA A 27 -4.20 -11.95 -26.12
N ILE A 28 -2.92 -12.03 -25.73
CA ILE A 28 -1.79 -11.96 -26.65
C ILE A 28 -1.70 -13.22 -27.53
N LEU A 29 -1.90 -14.42 -26.98
CA LEU A 29 -1.95 -15.66 -27.76
C LEU A 29 -3.06 -15.62 -28.80
N GLY A 30 -4.21 -15.02 -28.48
CA GLY A 30 -5.27 -14.77 -29.46
C GLY A 30 -4.82 -13.88 -30.62
N LEU A 31 -4.02 -12.84 -30.35
CA LEU A 31 -3.44 -11.99 -31.39
C LEU A 31 -2.34 -12.70 -32.20
N LEU A 32 -1.49 -13.49 -31.54
CA LEU A 32 -0.45 -14.26 -32.23
C LEU A 32 -1.07 -15.32 -33.16
N ALA A 33 -2.17 -15.95 -32.74
CA ALA A 33 -2.95 -16.86 -33.59
C ALA A 33 -3.56 -16.11 -34.80
N PHE A 34 -4.05 -14.88 -34.59
CA PHE A 34 -4.51 -14.01 -35.67
C PHE A 34 -3.38 -13.71 -36.68
N THR A 35 -2.15 -13.50 -36.22
CA THR A 35 -0.98 -13.33 -37.12
C THR A 35 -0.73 -14.56 -37.96
N LEU A 36 -0.77 -15.75 -37.36
CA LEU A 36 -0.55 -17.01 -38.08
C LEU A 36 -1.65 -17.26 -39.12
N ALA A 37 -2.88 -16.85 -38.84
CA ALA A 37 -4.01 -17.02 -39.76
C ALA A 37 -4.04 -16.00 -40.91
N THR A 38 -3.63 -14.75 -40.67
CA THR A 38 -3.78 -13.64 -41.64
C THR A 38 -2.47 -13.17 -42.27
N GLY A 39 -1.33 -13.54 -41.69
CA GLY A 39 -0.01 -13.04 -42.08
C GLY A 39 0.25 -11.57 -41.74
N ASN A 40 -0.69 -10.84 -41.11
CA ASN A 40 -0.58 -9.40 -40.89
C ASN A 40 0.17 -9.06 -39.59
N ILE A 41 1.51 -9.06 -39.66
CA ILE A 41 2.40 -8.77 -38.53
C ILE A 41 2.24 -7.31 -38.06
N GLN A 42 2.14 -6.36 -38.98
CA GLN A 42 2.03 -4.93 -38.65
C GLN A 42 0.80 -4.64 -37.78
N LEU A 43 -0.36 -5.13 -38.20
CA LEU A 43 -1.60 -4.97 -37.45
C LEU A 43 -1.53 -5.68 -36.10
N THR A 44 -0.92 -6.88 -36.05
CA THR A 44 -0.77 -7.64 -34.80
C THR A 44 0.06 -6.86 -33.78
N VAL A 45 1.22 -6.33 -34.17
CA VAL A 45 2.07 -5.57 -33.24
C VAL A 45 1.31 -4.36 -32.71
N LEU A 46 0.56 -3.65 -33.55
CA LEU A 46 -0.25 -2.50 -33.14
C LEU A 46 -1.39 -2.90 -32.19
N LEU A 47 -2.15 -3.95 -32.50
CA LEU A 47 -3.18 -4.52 -31.61
C LEU A 47 -2.57 -4.92 -30.26
N SER A 48 -1.37 -5.49 -30.26
CA SER A 48 -0.70 -5.97 -29.06
C SER A 48 -0.28 -4.83 -28.12
N LEU A 49 0.14 -3.68 -28.67
CA LEU A 49 0.40 -2.46 -27.89
C LEU A 49 -0.89 -1.93 -27.25
N GLY A 50 -2.02 -2.03 -27.97
CA GLY A 50 -3.36 -1.76 -27.44
C GLY A 50 -3.73 -2.69 -26.28
N VAL A 51 -3.46 -3.99 -26.39
CA VAL A 51 -3.66 -4.97 -25.29
C VAL A 51 -2.83 -4.60 -24.07
N VAL A 52 -1.55 -4.27 -24.24
CA VAL A 52 -0.67 -3.89 -23.13
C VAL A 52 -1.19 -2.63 -22.42
N ALA A 53 -1.60 -1.61 -23.18
CA ALA A 53 -2.16 -0.39 -22.61
C ALA A 53 -3.51 -0.63 -21.90
N GLY A 54 -4.38 -1.45 -22.50
CA GLY A 54 -5.65 -1.86 -21.89
C GLY A 54 -5.45 -2.65 -20.59
N ALA A 55 -4.44 -3.52 -20.53
CA ALA A 55 -4.06 -4.26 -19.34
C ALA A 55 -3.55 -3.36 -18.21
N ILE A 56 -2.76 -2.33 -18.53
CA ILE A 56 -2.28 -1.35 -17.56
C ILE A 56 -3.41 -0.44 -17.06
N ALA A 57 -4.36 -0.09 -17.93
CA ALA A 57 -5.50 0.76 -17.59
C ALA A 57 -6.57 0.04 -16.75
N GLU A 58 -6.54 -1.28 -16.66
CA GLU A 58 -7.53 -2.08 -15.95
C GLU A 58 -7.56 -1.79 -14.44
N THR A 59 -8.77 -1.67 -13.90
CA THR A 59 -9.04 -1.43 -12.48
C THR A 59 -9.87 -2.56 -11.88
N ASP A 60 -9.56 -2.98 -10.65
CA ASP A 60 -10.35 -4.01 -9.95
C ASP A 60 -11.71 -3.46 -9.53
N ASP A 61 -12.76 -3.86 -10.24
CA ASP A 61 -14.12 -3.36 -10.06
C ASP A 61 -15.17 -4.48 -10.17
N SER A 62 -16.43 -4.15 -9.83
CA SER A 62 -17.58 -5.01 -10.11
C SER A 62 -17.83 -5.14 -11.62
N LEU A 63 -18.61 -6.13 -12.06
CA LEU A 63 -18.91 -6.35 -13.49
C LEU A 63 -19.40 -5.08 -14.21
N TRP A 64 -20.35 -4.37 -13.59
CA TRP A 64 -20.86 -3.11 -14.11
C TRP A 64 -19.83 -1.97 -14.05
N GLY A 65 -19.00 -1.93 -13.02
CA GLY A 65 -17.89 -0.99 -12.93
C GLY A 65 -16.86 -1.23 -14.04
N ARG A 66 -16.51 -2.50 -14.29
CA ARG A 66 -15.59 -2.92 -15.35
C ARG A 66 -16.07 -2.49 -16.73
N LEU A 67 -17.35 -2.71 -17.05
CA LEU A 67 -17.90 -2.31 -18.35
C LEU A 67 -17.85 -0.79 -18.55
N LYS A 68 -18.23 -0.02 -17.53
CA LYS A 68 -18.16 1.45 -17.57
C LYS A 68 -16.72 1.95 -17.74
N ASN A 69 -15.78 1.36 -17.01
CA ASN A 69 -14.37 1.74 -17.10
C ASN A 69 -13.77 1.37 -18.45
N LEU A 70 -14.12 0.20 -19.01
CA LEU A 70 -13.69 -0.20 -20.35
C LEU A 70 -14.21 0.80 -21.39
N ALA A 71 -15.50 1.16 -21.34
CA ALA A 71 -16.06 2.17 -22.25
C ALA A 71 -15.34 3.53 -22.12
N MET A 72 -15.10 4.00 -20.90
CA MET A 72 -14.35 5.23 -20.66
C MET A 72 -12.91 5.15 -21.17
N THR A 73 -12.24 4.01 -20.97
CA THR A 73 -10.88 3.76 -21.46
C THR A 73 -10.82 3.83 -22.97
N LEU A 74 -11.73 3.14 -23.67
CA LEU A 74 -11.79 3.15 -25.13
C LEU A 74 -12.06 4.54 -25.69
N ILE A 75 -12.98 5.31 -25.09
CA ILE A 75 -13.24 6.69 -25.51
C ILE A 75 -11.99 7.55 -25.34
N CYS A 76 -11.31 7.45 -24.18
CA CYS A 76 -10.09 8.24 -23.94
C CYS A 76 -8.94 7.82 -24.86
N PHE A 77 -8.79 6.53 -25.14
CA PHE A 77 -7.76 6.00 -26.03
C PHE A 77 -7.99 6.44 -27.48
N MET A 78 -9.23 6.32 -27.96
CA MET A 78 -9.64 6.79 -29.29
C MET A 78 -9.40 8.29 -29.42
N PHE A 79 -9.83 9.08 -28.44
CA PHE A 79 -9.66 10.53 -28.44
C PHE A 79 -8.18 10.93 -28.42
N ALA A 80 -7.39 10.37 -27.49
CA ALA A 80 -5.97 10.67 -27.38
C ALA A 80 -5.21 10.30 -28.66
N SER A 81 -5.51 9.13 -29.24
CA SER A 81 -4.89 8.67 -30.49
C SER A 81 -5.28 9.55 -31.68
N LEU A 82 -6.56 9.92 -31.82
CA LEU A 82 -7.02 10.84 -32.88
C LEU A 82 -6.37 12.21 -32.78
N CYS A 83 -6.28 12.77 -31.57
CA CYS A 83 -5.58 14.03 -31.35
C CYS A 83 -4.11 13.94 -31.76
N VAL A 84 -3.41 12.86 -31.38
CA VAL A 84 -2.01 12.67 -31.80
C VAL A 84 -1.89 12.64 -33.32
N GLN A 85 -2.70 11.82 -34.01
CA GLN A 85 -2.62 11.69 -35.46
C GLN A 85 -2.98 13.00 -36.19
N TYR A 86 -3.94 13.77 -35.66
CA TYR A 86 -4.34 15.06 -36.23
C TYR A 86 -3.28 16.16 -36.01
N LEU A 87 -2.69 16.24 -34.82
CA LEU A 87 -1.71 17.26 -34.48
C LEU A 87 -0.28 16.91 -34.94
N TYR A 88 0.00 15.65 -35.28
CA TYR A 88 1.33 15.16 -35.68
C TYR A 88 2.01 16.01 -36.76
N PRO A 89 1.32 16.49 -37.82
CA PRO A 89 1.93 17.33 -38.86
C PRO A 89 2.34 18.72 -38.38
N THR A 90 1.88 19.16 -37.20
CA THR A 90 2.08 20.51 -36.68
C THR A 90 2.85 20.49 -35.34
N PRO A 91 4.19 20.52 -35.34
CA PRO A 91 5.00 20.26 -34.14
C PRO A 91 4.71 21.18 -32.94
N TRP A 92 4.49 22.47 -33.21
CA TRP A 92 4.18 23.45 -32.16
C TRP A 92 2.83 23.22 -31.51
N LEU A 93 1.79 22.96 -32.32
CA LEU A 93 0.46 22.65 -31.80
C LEU A 93 0.48 21.31 -31.07
N PHE A 94 1.22 20.32 -31.58
CA PHE A 94 1.41 19.04 -30.91
C PHE A 94 2.05 19.20 -29.53
N ALA A 95 3.09 20.03 -29.40
CA ALA A 95 3.72 20.29 -28.10
C ALA A 95 2.74 20.91 -27.08
N ILE A 96 1.91 21.87 -27.52
CA ILE A 96 0.88 22.49 -26.67
C ILE A 96 -0.20 21.45 -26.30
N GLY A 97 -0.63 20.64 -27.26
CA GLY A 97 -1.57 19.55 -27.05
C GLY A 97 -1.05 18.50 -26.07
N LEU A 98 0.22 18.12 -26.19
CA LEU A 98 0.91 17.17 -25.31
C LEU A 98 1.00 17.74 -23.88
N ALA A 99 1.39 19.00 -23.72
CA ALA A 99 1.51 19.66 -22.41
C ALA A 99 0.16 19.72 -21.69
N SER A 100 -0.87 20.21 -22.38
CA SER A 100 -2.21 20.43 -21.83
C SER A 100 -2.93 19.11 -21.53
N SER A 101 -2.91 18.15 -22.47
CA SER A 101 -3.53 16.83 -22.27
C SER A 101 -2.84 16.06 -21.14
N THR A 102 -1.51 16.08 -21.05
CA THR A 102 -0.78 15.44 -19.93
C THR A 102 -1.20 16.02 -18.60
N PHE A 103 -1.29 17.35 -18.51
CA PHE A 103 -1.68 18.01 -17.27
C PHE A 103 -3.11 17.61 -16.87
N ILE A 104 -4.05 17.66 -17.82
CA ILE A 104 -5.46 17.31 -17.60
C ILE A 104 -5.60 15.84 -17.20
N PHE A 105 -4.96 14.91 -17.90
CA PHE A 105 -5.04 13.48 -17.59
C PHE A 105 -4.49 13.17 -16.21
N VAL A 106 -3.34 13.73 -15.82
CA VAL A 106 -2.78 13.52 -14.48
C VAL A 106 -3.70 14.11 -13.40
N MET A 107 -4.27 15.29 -13.63
CA MET A 107 -5.21 15.92 -12.70
C MET A 107 -6.52 15.15 -12.56
N VAL A 108 -7.06 14.61 -13.66
CA VAL A 108 -8.22 13.69 -13.62
C VAL A 108 -7.88 12.42 -12.85
N GLY A 109 -6.63 11.97 -12.92
CA GLY A 109 -6.12 10.87 -12.11
C GLY A 109 -6.22 11.09 -10.59
N ALA A 110 -6.23 12.35 -10.14
CA ALA A 110 -6.40 12.71 -8.73
C ALA A 110 -7.77 12.28 -8.16
N LEU A 111 -8.79 12.15 -9.01
CA LEU A 111 -10.16 11.81 -8.61
C LEU A 111 -10.31 10.37 -8.10
N GLY A 112 -9.27 9.55 -8.23
CA GLY A 112 -9.18 8.21 -7.66
C GLY A 112 -8.38 7.26 -8.52
N ALA A 113 -8.01 6.11 -7.92
CA ALA A 113 -7.17 5.10 -8.56
C ALA A 113 -7.68 4.68 -9.95
N ARG A 114 -9.01 4.57 -10.12
CA ARG A 114 -9.61 4.21 -11.41
C ARG A 114 -9.36 5.19 -12.54
N TYR A 115 -9.36 6.48 -12.22
CA TYR A 115 -9.12 7.52 -13.23
C TYR A 115 -7.63 7.64 -13.49
N ALA A 116 -6.78 7.40 -12.47
CA ALA A 116 -5.35 7.43 -12.62
C ALA A 116 -4.84 6.37 -13.62
N THR A 117 -5.35 5.14 -13.58
CA THR A 117 -4.94 4.09 -14.53
C THR A 117 -5.45 4.37 -15.95
N ILE A 118 -6.68 4.86 -16.10
CA ILE A 118 -7.24 5.25 -17.41
C ILE A 118 -6.45 6.41 -18.02
N SER A 119 -6.17 7.45 -17.24
CA SER A 119 -5.37 8.60 -17.65
C SER A 119 -3.95 8.19 -18.06
N PHE A 120 -3.30 7.36 -17.24
CA PHE A 120 -1.96 6.85 -17.54
C PHE A 120 -1.96 6.00 -18.83
N GLY A 121 -2.95 5.11 -19.00
CA GLY A 121 -3.13 4.33 -20.22
C GLY A 121 -3.38 5.20 -21.45
N SER A 122 -4.11 6.31 -21.30
CA SER A 122 -4.41 7.23 -22.41
C SER A 122 -3.16 7.98 -22.87
N LEU A 123 -2.30 8.41 -21.94
CA LEU A 123 -0.99 8.99 -22.26
C LEU A 123 -0.06 7.95 -22.90
N LEU A 124 -0.11 6.72 -22.43
CA LEU A 124 0.64 5.61 -23.01
C LEU A 124 0.22 5.36 -24.47
N ILE A 125 -1.09 5.29 -24.75
CA ILE A 125 -1.62 5.16 -26.11
C ILE A 125 -1.24 6.35 -26.97
N ALA A 126 -1.29 7.58 -26.45
CA ALA A 126 -0.87 8.76 -27.21
C ALA A 126 0.59 8.63 -27.70
N ILE A 127 1.50 8.16 -26.84
CA ILE A 127 2.90 7.91 -27.22
C ILE A 127 3.02 6.72 -28.20
N TYR A 128 2.22 5.67 -28.06
CA TYR A 128 2.18 4.56 -29.02
C TYR A 128 1.63 4.97 -30.38
N THR A 129 0.64 5.86 -30.44
CA THR A 129 0.16 6.41 -31.71
C THR A 129 1.25 7.22 -32.41
N MET A 130 2.05 7.96 -31.63
CA MET A 130 3.16 8.72 -32.20
C MET A 130 4.18 7.83 -32.91
N LEU A 131 4.40 6.60 -32.40
CA LEU A 131 5.30 5.62 -33.01
C LEU A 131 4.92 5.28 -34.46
N GLY A 132 3.63 5.08 -34.73
CA GLY A 132 3.14 4.69 -36.06
C GLY A 132 2.66 5.86 -36.92
N ALA A 133 2.64 7.09 -36.40
CA ALA A 133 1.91 8.21 -37.01
C ALA A 133 2.41 8.56 -38.41
N ALA A 134 3.73 8.53 -38.61
CA ALA A 134 4.35 8.82 -39.90
C ALA A 134 4.06 7.75 -40.97
N LYS A 135 3.83 6.49 -40.57
CA LYS A 135 3.60 5.35 -41.47
C LYS A 135 2.12 4.97 -41.57
N ALA A 136 1.23 5.69 -40.90
CA ALA A 136 -0.19 5.35 -40.86
C ALA A 136 -0.86 5.68 -42.21
N PRO A 137 -1.64 4.76 -42.80
CA PRO A 137 -2.31 4.99 -44.09
C PRO A 137 -3.41 6.06 -43.99
N ASP A 138 -4.17 6.05 -42.89
CA ASP A 138 -5.30 6.96 -42.66
C ASP A 138 -5.33 7.47 -41.21
N LEU A 139 -6.04 8.58 -41.00
CA LEU A 139 -6.25 9.20 -39.68
C LEU A 139 -6.80 8.21 -38.63
N PHE A 140 -7.64 7.27 -39.06
CA PHE A 140 -8.33 6.33 -38.17
C PHE A 140 -7.60 5.02 -37.95
N TYR A 141 -6.56 4.72 -38.73
CA TYR A 141 -5.90 3.42 -38.70
C TYR A 141 -5.34 3.08 -37.31
N GLN A 142 -4.52 3.97 -36.74
CA GLN A 142 -3.94 3.75 -35.42
C GLN A 142 -4.94 3.85 -34.26
N PRO A 143 -5.84 4.86 -34.20
CA PRO A 143 -6.91 4.88 -33.19
C PRO A 143 -7.71 3.59 -33.15
N LEU A 144 -8.18 3.10 -34.30
CA LEU A 144 -8.98 1.89 -34.38
C LEU A 144 -8.18 0.64 -34.02
N ALA A 145 -6.94 0.50 -34.49
CA ALA A 145 -6.12 -0.66 -34.16
C ALA A 145 -5.75 -0.71 -32.68
N LEU A 146 -5.24 0.38 -32.10
CA LEU A 146 -4.91 0.43 -30.67
C LEU A 146 -6.16 0.25 -29.80
N GLY A 147 -7.28 0.88 -30.20
CA GLY A 147 -8.58 0.73 -29.54
C GLY A 147 -9.12 -0.70 -29.62
N ALA A 148 -9.02 -1.36 -30.78
CA ALA A 148 -9.44 -2.74 -30.97
C ALA A 148 -8.62 -3.73 -30.13
N GLY A 149 -7.31 -3.50 -30.00
CA GLY A 149 -6.46 -4.27 -29.10
C GLY A 149 -6.88 -4.12 -27.63
N ALA A 150 -7.15 -2.89 -27.18
CA ALA A 150 -7.65 -2.63 -25.84
C ALA A 150 -9.06 -3.24 -25.61
N LEU A 151 -9.93 -3.20 -26.62
CA LEU A 151 -11.26 -3.80 -26.59
C LEU A 151 -11.17 -5.33 -26.48
N TRP A 152 -10.31 -5.97 -27.28
CA TRP A 152 -10.08 -7.41 -27.24
C TRP A 152 -9.63 -7.86 -25.85
N TYR A 153 -8.64 -7.18 -25.28
CA TYR A 153 -8.25 -7.43 -23.89
C TYR A 153 -9.39 -7.20 -22.90
N GLY A 154 -10.17 -6.12 -23.09
CA GLY A 154 -11.35 -5.82 -22.28
C GLY A 154 -12.40 -6.93 -22.28
N LEU A 155 -12.66 -7.54 -23.45
CA LEU A 155 -13.57 -8.69 -23.59
C LEU A 155 -13.03 -9.92 -22.88
N VAL A 156 -11.75 -10.27 -23.09
CA VAL A 156 -11.09 -11.36 -22.36
C VAL A 156 -11.18 -11.12 -20.86
N SER A 157 -10.89 -9.91 -20.39
CA SER A 157 -10.94 -9.53 -18.98
C SER A 157 -12.36 -9.56 -18.41
N PHE A 158 -13.37 -9.23 -19.21
CA PHE A 158 -14.78 -9.31 -18.81
C PHE A 158 -15.24 -10.76 -18.65
N ILE A 159 -14.98 -11.63 -19.63
CA ILE A 159 -15.30 -13.06 -19.55
C ILE A 159 -14.61 -13.68 -18.33
N TRP A 160 -13.34 -13.33 -18.12
CA TRP A 160 -12.54 -13.82 -17.01
C TRP A 160 -13.07 -13.37 -15.64
N LEU A 161 -13.53 -12.12 -15.52
CA LEU A 161 -14.20 -11.61 -14.32
C LEU A 161 -15.57 -12.26 -14.09
N TRP A 162 -16.29 -12.58 -15.16
CA TRP A 162 -17.58 -13.28 -15.07
C TRP A 162 -17.43 -14.70 -14.54
N LEU A 163 -16.38 -15.42 -14.96
CA LEU A 163 -16.06 -16.78 -14.47
C LEU A 163 -15.61 -16.79 -13.00
N LEU A 164 -14.87 -15.77 -12.55
CA LEU A 164 -14.26 -15.72 -11.21
C LEU A 164 -14.44 -14.33 -10.55
N PRO A 165 -15.68 -13.96 -10.14
CA PRO A 165 -16.04 -12.58 -9.77
C PRO A 165 -15.36 -12.06 -8.50
N TYR A 166 -15.06 -12.95 -7.55
CA TYR A 166 -14.52 -12.58 -6.23
C TYR A 166 -13.05 -12.97 -6.05
N LYS A 167 -12.37 -13.51 -7.07
CA LYS A 167 -11.01 -14.02 -6.91
C LYS A 167 -10.00 -12.98 -6.42
N THR A 168 -10.00 -11.79 -7.01
CA THR A 168 -9.11 -10.70 -6.57
C THR A 168 -9.39 -10.28 -5.12
N LEU A 169 -10.64 -10.39 -4.67
CA LEU A 169 -11.03 -10.08 -3.31
C LEU A 169 -10.55 -11.15 -2.33
N HIS A 170 -10.64 -12.44 -2.69
CA HIS A 170 -10.04 -13.53 -1.90
C HIS A 170 -8.53 -13.34 -1.74
N GLU A 171 -7.82 -12.99 -2.81
CA GLU A 171 -6.38 -12.77 -2.78
C GLU A 171 -6.00 -11.58 -1.88
N GLN A 172 -6.69 -10.43 -2.00
CA GLN A 172 -6.42 -9.26 -1.16
C GLN A 172 -6.73 -9.53 0.33
N LEU A 173 -7.81 -10.24 0.60
CA LEU A 173 -8.15 -10.65 1.97
C LEU A 173 -7.13 -11.66 2.52
N ALA A 174 -6.73 -12.66 1.73
CA ALA A 174 -5.69 -13.62 2.09
C ALA A 174 -4.35 -12.91 2.37
N GLN A 175 -3.96 -11.92 1.56
CA GLN A 175 -2.78 -11.10 1.81
C GLN A 175 -2.87 -10.32 3.13
N SER A 176 -4.07 -9.88 3.52
CA SER A 176 -4.28 -9.23 4.82
C SER A 176 -3.97 -10.21 5.98
N TYR A 177 -4.41 -11.46 5.88
CA TYR A 177 -4.08 -12.51 6.87
C TYR A 177 -2.62 -12.97 6.82
N PHE A 178 -2.00 -13.05 5.65
CA PHE A 178 -0.56 -13.31 5.55
C PHE A 178 0.27 -12.18 6.18
N ALA A 179 -0.13 -10.93 5.99
CA ALA A 179 0.51 -9.78 6.63
C ALA A 179 0.32 -9.81 8.16
N LEU A 180 -0.87 -10.16 8.65
CA LEU A 180 -1.11 -10.39 10.08
C LEU A 180 -0.21 -11.49 10.65
N GLY A 181 -0.10 -12.63 9.95
CA GLY A 181 0.78 -13.73 10.37
C GLY A 181 2.24 -13.29 10.48
N ARG A 182 2.77 -12.58 9.47
CA ARG A 182 4.15 -12.04 9.54
C ARG A 182 4.34 -11.05 10.68
N TYR A 183 3.34 -10.21 10.95
CA TYR A 183 3.39 -9.26 12.05
C TYR A 183 3.43 -9.98 13.41
N LEU A 184 2.57 -10.97 13.63
CA LEU A 184 2.56 -11.79 14.86
C LEU A 184 3.85 -12.60 15.02
N LEU A 185 4.39 -13.13 13.93
CA LEU A 185 5.69 -13.81 13.91
C LEU A 185 6.81 -12.89 14.37
N GLU A 186 6.92 -11.68 13.81
CA GLU A 186 7.97 -10.74 14.22
C GLU A 186 7.76 -10.28 15.67
N LYS A 187 6.50 -10.12 16.11
CA LYS A 187 6.18 -9.76 17.50
C LYS A 187 6.53 -10.86 18.51
N SER A 188 6.47 -12.13 18.12
CA SER A 188 6.90 -13.26 18.97
C SER A 188 8.36 -13.11 19.43
N ARG A 189 9.19 -12.44 18.63
CA ARG A 189 10.61 -12.25 18.91
C ARG A 189 10.90 -11.34 20.09
N PHE A 190 9.89 -10.65 20.67
CA PHE A 190 10.06 -9.95 21.94
C PHE A 190 10.14 -10.88 23.16
N PHE A 191 9.93 -12.19 22.97
CA PHE A 191 9.85 -13.16 24.04
C PHE A 191 10.78 -14.34 23.74
N PRO A 192 12.05 -14.36 24.17
CA PRO A 192 12.83 -13.29 24.81
C PRO A 192 13.52 -12.35 23.79
N ALA A 193 13.91 -11.15 24.22
CA ALA A 193 14.65 -10.18 23.40
C ALA A 193 15.58 -9.30 24.23
N ASP A 194 16.88 -9.38 23.94
CA ASP A 194 17.88 -8.42 24.41
C ASP A 194 17.55 -6.98 23.94
N GLU A 195 17.97 -5.96 24.70
CA GLU A 195 17.72 -4.53 24.40
C GLU A 195 18.12 -4.13 22.97
N HIS A 196 19.27 -4.61 22.48
CA HIS A 196 19.75 -4.33 21.12
C HIS A 196 18.86 -5.00 20.04
N GLY A 197 18.31 -6.19 20.33
CA GLY A 197 17.38 -6.89 19.43
C GLY A 197 16.02 -6.19 19.35
N ALA A 198 15.56 -5.60 20.47
CA ALA A 198 14.27 -4.93 20.54
C ALA A 198 14.12 -3.80 19.52
N GLN A 199 15.16 -2.99 19.27
CA GLN A 199 15.09 -1.88 18.31
C GLN A 199 14.91 -2.38 16.86
N ALA A 200 15.59 -3.46 16.48
CA ALA A 200 15.45 -4.06 15.16
C ALA A 200 14.04 -4.65 14.94
N ILE A 201 13.51 -5.38 15.94
CA ILE A 201 12.15 -5.96 15.90
C ILE A 201 11.12 -4.85 15.72
N ARG A 202 11.26 -3.77 16.49
CA ARG A 202 10.42 -2.57 16.42
C ARG A 202 10.40 -1.93 15.04
N HIS A 203 11.57 -1.76 14.42
CA HIS A 203 11.69 -1.26 13.06
C HIS A 203 10.96 -2.16 12.05
N ASN A 204 11.17 -3.48 12.15
CA ASN A 204 10.52 -4.46 11.29
C ASN A 204 8.99 -4.45 11.46
N LEU A 205 8.49 -4.34 12.69
CA LEU A 205 7.06 -4.26 12.98
C LEU A 205 6.42 -3.02 12.36
N ALA A 206 7.10 -1.85 12.38
CA ALA A 206 6.61 -0.67 11.69
C ALA A 206 6.45 -0.91 10.18
N GLN A 207 7.44 -1.57 9.55
CA GLN A 207 7.38 -1.92 8.13
C GLN A 207 6.28 -2.94 7.82
N LEU A 208 6.13 -3.97 8.66
CA LEU A 208 5.06 -4.95 8.53
C LEU A 208 3.68 -4.32 8.74
N ASN A 209 3.55 -3.34 9.64
CA ASN A 209 2.30 -2.60 9.86
C ASN A 209 1.91 -1.76 8.62
N ILE A 210 2.87 -1.09 7.95
CA ILE A 210 2.60 -0.39 6.69
C ILE A 210 2.00 -1.35 5.66
N ASN A 211 2.62 -2.53 5.49
CA ASN A 211 2.15 -3.54 4.54
C ASN A 211 0.75 -4.06 4.91
N LEU A 212 0.50 -4.30 6.20
CA LEU A 212 -0.77 -4.78 6.71
C LEU A 212 -1.90 -3.74 6.52
N VAL A 213 -1.67 -2.48 6.90
CA VAL A 213 -2.64 -1.39 6.74
C VAL A 213 -2.93 -1.15 5.25
N SER A 214 -1.92 -1.28 4.39
CA SER A 214 -2.08 -1.23 2.93
C SER A 214 -2.97 -2.36 2.42
N ALA A 215 -2.69 -3.61 2.81
CA ALA A 215 -3.49 -4.79 2.44
C ALA A 215 -4.95 -4.66 2.89
N LEU A 216 -5.19 -4.24 4.14
CA LEU A 216 -6.54 -4.00 4.67
C LEU A 216 -7.26 -2.88 3.89
N THR A 217 -6.54 -1.81 3.52
CA THR A 217 -7.12 -0.70 2.75
C THR A 217 -7.49 -1.11 1.33
N LEU A 218 -6.66 -1.91 0.66
CA LEU A 218 -6.97 -2.50 -0.64
C LEU A 218 -8.21 -3.40 -0.57
N THR A 219 -8.25 -4.33 0.39
CA THR A 219 -9.42 -5.20 0.63
C THR A 219 -10.69 -4.39 0.88
N LYS A 220 -10.62 -3.34 1.71
CA LYS A 220 -11.77 -2.44 1.96
C LYS A 220 -12.27 -1.78 0.68
N SER A 221 -11.35 -1.30 -0.17
CA SER A 221 -11.70 -0.63 -1.42
C SER A 221 -12.39 -1.60 -2.38
N ALA A 222 -11.91 -2.84 -2.49
CA ALA A 222 -12.50 -3.89 -3.32
C ALA A 222 -13.87 -4.36 -2.81
N LEU A 223 -14.07 -4.43 -1.49
CA LEU A 223 -15.39 -4.67 -0.88
C LEU A 223 -16.36 -3.52 -1.19
N ASN A 224 -15.96 -2.28 -0.96
CA ASN A 224 -16.79 -1.10 -1.23
C ASN A 224 -17.20 -0.96 -2.70
N ALA A 225 -16.34 -1.40 -3.64
CA ALA A 225 -16.64 -1.40 -5.07
C ALA A 225 -17.73 -2.42 -5.47
N ARG A 226 -17.96 -3.45 -4.64
CA ARG A 226 -18.91 -4.55 -4.89
C ARG A 226 -20.17 -4.45 -4.02
N LEU A 227 -20.09 -3.83 -2.84
CA LEU A 227 -21.24 -3.62 -1.96
C LEU A 227 -22.20 -2.56 -2.54
N SER A 228 -23.30 -3.02 -3.13
CA SER A 228 -24.40 -2.16 -3.58
C SER A 228 -25.25 -1.65 -2.40
N ARG A 229 -25.91 -0.50 -2.56
CA ARG A 229 -27.01 -0.08 -1.67
C ARG A 229 -28.36 -0.65 -2.13
N ARG A 230 -28.44 -1.11 -3.37
CA ARG A 230 -29.70 -1.42 -4.08
C ARG A 230 -29.99 -2.91 -4.17
N HIS A 231 -28.97 -3.76 -3.96
CA HIS A 231 -29.10 -5.21 -4.03
C HIS A 231 -28.46 -5.84 -2.79
N PRO A 232 -29.06 -6.91 -2.25
CA PRO A 232 -28.46 -7.68 -1.17
C PRO A 232 -27.10 -8.24 -1.63
N ALA A 233 -26.15 -8.33 -0.69
CA ALA A 233 -24.87 -8.96 -0.98
C ALA A 233 -25.07 -10.47 -1.18
N SER A 234 -24.29 -11.08 -2.08
CA SER A 234 -24.24 -12.54 -2.18
C SER A 234 -23.71 -13.13 -0.87
N PRO A 235 -24.07 -14.39 -0.53
CA PRO A 235 -23.61 -15.05 0.70
C PRO A 235 -22.08 -15.10 0.79
N GLU A 236 -21.41 -15.31 -0.34
CA GLU A 236 -19.94 -15.29 -0.44
C GLU A 236 -19.36 -13.89 -0.14
N LEU A 237 -19.92 -12.82 -0.72
CA LEU A 237 -19.47 -11.45 -0.44
C LEU A 237 -19.73 -11.07 1.03
N ALA A 238 -20.83 -11.55 1.62
CA ALA A 238 -21.13 -11.38 3.03
C ALA A 238 -20.09 -12.07 3.92
N SER A 239 -19.74 -13.32 3.63
CA SER A 239 -18.70 -14.05 4.36
C SER A 239 -17.33 -13.34 4.27
N LEU A 240 -16.94 -12.89 3.08
CA LEU A 240 -15.70 -12.13 2.87
C LEU A 240 -15.68 -10.80 3.64
N LEU A 241 -16.81 -10.10 3.73
CA LEU A 241 -16.92 -8.89 4.55
C LEU A 241 -16.72 -9.22 6.04
N ARG A 242 -17.35 -10.29 6.55
CA ARG A 242 -17.20 -10.70 7.95
C ARG A 242 -15.75 -11.10 8.28
N LEU A 243 -15.11 -11.86 7.41
CA LEU A 243 -13.68 -12.18 7.53
C LEU A 243 -12.80 -10.91 7.50
N TYR A 244 -13.12 -9.94 6.64
CA TYR A 244 -12.42 -8.65 6.64
C TYR A 244 -12.58 -7.89 7.97
N LEU A 245 -13.76 -7.92 8.59
CA LEU A 245 -13.99 -7.30 9.89
C LEU A 245 -13.20 -8.02 11.01
N LEU A 246 -13.18 -9.36 11.00
CA LEU A 246 -12.31 -10.13 11.89
C LEU A 246 -10.85 -9.74 11.73
N ALA A 247 -10.36 -9.56 10.50
CA ALA A 247 -8.99 -9.13 10.25
C ALA A 247 -8.69 -7.74 10.85
N LEU A 248 -9.65 -6.80 10.85
CA LEU A 248 -9.50 -5.50 11.51
C LEU A 248 -9.42 -5.62 13.04
N GLU A 249 -10.23 -6.49 13.63
CA GLU A 249 -10.18 -6.75 15.07
C GLU A 249 -8.90 -7.46 15.51
N ILE A 250 -8.44 -8.43 14.73
CA ILE A 250 -7.17 -9.11 14.95
C ILE A 250 -6.02 -8.10 14.79
N HIS A 251 -6.08 -7.17 13.82
CA HIS A 251 -5.06 -6.13 13.64
C HIS A 251 -4.90 -5.22 14.86
N GLU A 252 -6.01 -4.73 15.43
CA GLU A 252 -5.97 -3.91 16.66
C GLU A 252 -5.34 -4.69 17.82
N ARG A 253 -5.77 -5.94 18.02
CA ARG A 253 -5.24 -6.80 19.07
C ARG A 253 -3.78 -7.18 18.86
N ALA A 254 -3.37 -7.41 17.61
CA ALA A 254 -2.00 -7.73 17.25
C ALA A 254 -1.07 -6.53 17.51
N THR A 255 -1.51 -5.31 17.19
CA THR A 255 -0.71 -4.08 17.38
C THR A 255 -0.66 -3.61 18.83
N SER A 256 -1.63 -4.00 19.67
CA SER A 256 -1.68 -3.61 21.08
C SER A 256 -0.44 -4.01 21.89
N SER A 257 0.03 -3.14 22.79
CA SER A 257 1.13 -3.43 23.72
C SER A 257 0.64 -3.28 25.17
N HIS A 258 0.71 -4.35 25.96
CA HIS A 258 0.21 -4.34 27.35
C HIS A 258 1.26 -3.93 28.38
N TYR A 259 2.55 -4.03 28.04
CA TYR A 259 3.65 -3.70 28.92
C TYR A 259 4.88 -3.21 28.13
N PRO A 260 5.77 -2.37 28.71
CA PRO A 260 7.05 -2.05 28.09
C PRO A 260 7.94 -3.29 27.90
N TYR A 261 8.00 -3.82 26.67
CA TYR A 261 8.75 -5.06 26.37
C TYR A 261 10.23 -5.03 26.76
N SER A 262 10.87 -3.86 26.79
CA SER A 262 12.28 -3.72 27.19
C SER A 262 12.54 -4.04 28.66
N ARG A 263 11.52 -3.95 29.52
CA ARG A 263 11.65 -4.29 30.95
C ARG A 263 11.25 -5.74 31.24
N LEU A 264 10.53 -6.36 30.31
CA LEU A 264 9.79 -7.59 30.54
C LEU A 264 10.73 -8.78 30.81
N GLU A 265 11.84 -8.90 30.09
CA GLU A 265 12.84 -9.93 30.33
C GLU A 265 13.57 -9.75 31.68
N ALA A 266 13.99 -8.52 31.97
CA ALA A 266 14.69 -8.18 33.21
C ALA A 266 13.83 -8.35 34.48
N GLU A 267 12.52 -8.16 34.36
CA GLU A 267 11.57 -8.25 35.48
C GLU A 267 11.00 -9.65 35.66
N LEU A 268 10.67 -10.40 34.59
CA LEU A 268 10.20 -11.79 34.72
C LEU A 268 11.34 -12.75 35.09
N LYS A 269 12.57 -12.53 34.61
CA LYS A 269 13.75 -13.41 34.86
C LYS A 269 13.49 -14.91 34.66
N GLN A 270 12.51 -15.28 33.83
CA GLN A 270 12.06 -16.65 33.63
C GLN A 270 11.83 -16.96 32.16
N GLY A 271 12.72 -17.77 31.57
CA GLY A 271 12.63 -18.19 30.17
C GLY A 271 11.30 -18.88 29.82
N ILE A 272 10.80 -19.76 30.68
CA ILE A 272 9.62 -20.60 30.37
C ILE A 272 8.35 -19.78 30.12
N VAL A 273 8.09 -18.73 30.91
CA VAL A 273 6.88 -17.88 30.71
C VAL A 273 7.00 -17.09 29.41
N LEU A 274 8.21 -16.58 29.11
CA LEU A 274 8.51 -15.86 27.88
C LEU A 274 8.36 -16.78 26.65
N GLU A 275 8.95 -17.97 26.71
CA GLU A 275 8.81 -19.02 25.69
C GLU A 275 7.34 -19.41 25.47
N GLY A 276 6.54 -19.47 26.53
CA GLY A 276 5.11 -19.73 26.42
C GLY A 276 4.36 -18.62 25.65
N PHE A 277 4.66 -17.35 25.93
CA PHE A 277 4.12 -16.24 25.12
C PHE A 277 4.59 -16.31 23.66
N GLN A 278 5.88 -16.59 23.44
CA GLN A 278 6.47 -16.75 22.12
C GLN A 278 5.74 -17.82 21.30
N GLU A 279 5.54 -19.00 21.88
CA GLU A 279 4.91 -20.14 21.23
C GLU A 279 3.46 -19.84 20.87
N VAL A 280 2.70 -19.16 21.73
CA VAL A 280 1.34 -18.72 21.40
C VAL A 280 1.34 -17.75 20.22
N PHE A 281 2.25 -16.76 20.18
CA PHE A 281 2.36 -15.85 19.02
C PHE A 281 2.72 -16.61 17.73
N LEU A 282 3.61 -17.60 17.79
CA LEU A 282 3.99 -18.44 16.65
C LEU A 282 2.80 -19.25 16.12
N GLN A 283 2.04 -19.89 17.02
CA GLN A 283 0.87 -20.67 16.62
C GLN A 283 -0.27 -19.79 16.07
N LEU A 284 -0.49 -18.59 16.63
CA LEU A 284 -1.45 -17.62 16.09
C LEU A 284 -1.02 -17.09 14.73
N SER A 285 0.27 -16.83 14.53
CA SER A 285 0.84 -16.48 13.23
C SER A 285 0.55 -17.58 12.19
N GLU A 286 0.80 -18.84 12.54
CA GLU A 286 0.51 -19.97 11.67
C GLU A 286 -0.99 -20.09 11.36
N ALA A 287 -1.86 -19.88 12.35
CA ALA A 287 -3.30 -19.89 12.18
C ALA A 287 -3.78 -18.78 11.22
N CYS A 288 -3.23 -17.58 11.29
CA CYS A 288 -3.49 -16.51 10.31
C CYS A 288 -3.03 -16.94 8.90
N GLN A 289 -1.85 -17.55 8.77
CA GLN A 289 -1.36 -18.01 7.47
C GLN A 289 -2.27 -19.12 6.90
N ARG A 290 -2.67 -20.10 7.70
CA ARG A 290 -3.58 -21.17 7.30
C ARG A 290 -4.96 -20.63 6.87
N LEU A 291 -5.50 -19.64 7.58
CA LEU A 291 -6.74 -18.97 7.17
C LEU A 291 -6.57 -18.22 5.86
N GLY A 292 -5.45 -17.50 5.67
CA GLY A 292 -5.10 -16.88 4.40
C GLY A 292 -5.05 -17.89 3.25
N TYR A 293 -4.42 -19.05 3.44
CA TYR A 293 -4.41 -20.14 2.45
C TYR A 293 -5.79 -20.74 2.19
N ALA A 294 -6.61 -20.92 3.23
CA ALA A 294 -7.97 -21.44 3.10
C ALA A 294 -8.85 -20.52 2.23
N ILE A 295 -8.78 -19.20 2.47
CA ILE A 295 -9.45 -18.18 1.67
C ILE A 295 -8.95 -18.21 0.22
N LEU A 296 -7.64 -18.27 0.01
CA LEU A 296 -7.02 -18.27 -1.31
C LEU A 296 -7.45 -19.49 -2.16
N VAL A 297 -7.49 -20.67 -1.56
CA VAL A 297 -7.76 -21.96 -2.23
C VAL A 297 -9.25 -22.31 -2.24
N HIS A 298 -10.10 -21.51 -1.58
CA HIS A 298 -11.54 -21.74 -1.39
C HIS A 298 -11.80 -23.08 -0.71
N LYS A 299 -11.07 -23.34 0.38
CA LYS A 299 -11.26 -24.51 1.25
C LYS A 299 -11.75 -24.04 2.63
N PRO A 300 -12.56 -24.86 3.32
CA PRO A 300 -12.96 -24.54 4.70
C PRO A 300 -11.72 -24.46 5.59
N TYR A 301 -11.65 -23.41 6.40
CA TYR A 301 -10.64 -23.24 7.42
C TYR A 301 -10.96 -24.14 8.62
N ALA A 302 -10.00 -24.96 9.04
CA ALA A 302 -10.09 -25.74 10.27
C ALA A 302 -9.15 -25.14 11.33
N HIS A 303 -9.72 -24.67 12.43
CA HIS A 303 -8.97 -24.02 13.49
C HIS A 303 -8.25 -25.06 14.38
N ASN A 304 -6.98 -24.80 14.69
CA ASN A 304 -6.17 -25.74 15.47
C ASN A 304 -6.48 -25.63 16.97
N LYS A 305 -7.06 -26.67 17.55
CA LYS A 305 -7.40 -26.72 18.99
C LYS A 305 -6.17 -26.66 19.91
N ARG A 306 -4.96 -26.98 19.42
CA ARG A 306 -3.71 -26.94 20.21
C ARG A 306 -3.39 -25.57 20.80
N ILE A 307 -3.82 -24.49 20.15
CA ILE A 307 -3.55 -23.12 20.61
C ILE A 307 -4.22 -22.87 21.95
N HIS A 308 -5.43 -23.42 22.13
CA HIS A 308 -6.15 -23.31 23.40
C HIS A 308 -5.40 -23.99 24.55
N TRP A 309 -4.90 -25.22 24.36
CA TRP A 309 -4.10 -25.90 25.38
C TRP A 309 -2.80 -25.15 25.72
N THR A 310 -2.15 -24.55 24.72
CA THR A 310 -0.93 -23.76 24.94
C THR A 310 -1.25 -22.49 25.77
N LEU A 311 -2.40 -21.86 25.51
CA LEU A 311 -2.90 -20.71 26.29
C LEU A 311 -3.28 -21.06 27.74
N GLU A 312 -3.81 -22.26 27.97
CA GLU A 312 -4.09 -22.78 29.32
C GLU A 312 -2.79 -23.07 30.06
N ALA A 313 -1.87 -23.83 29.46
CA ALA A 313 -0.57 -24.13 30.05
C ALA A 313 0.24 -22.87 30.38
N LEU A 314 0.21 -21.85 29.50
CA LEU A 314 0.81 -20.55 29.78
C LEU A 314 0.16 -19.85 30.99
N GLY A 315 -1.16 -19.97 31.14
CA GLY A 315 -1.90 -19.45 32.29
C GLY A 315 -1.46 -20.11 33.59
N ASP A 316 -1.43 -21.44 33.61
CA ASP A 316 -1.03 -22.24 34.77
C ASP A 316 0.43 -21.95 35.15
N GLN A 317 1.31 -21.84 34.15
CA GLN A 317 2.71 -21.51 34.38
C GLN A 317 2.87 -20.08 34.94
N LEU A 318 2.13 -19.10 34.43
CA LEU A 318 2.17 -17.73 34.94
C LEU A 318 1.69 -17.67 36.40
N GLU A 319 0.66 -18.45 36.76
CA GLU A 319 0.15 -18.52 38.13
C GLU A 319 1.13 -19.25 39.06
N PHE A 320 1.64 -20.40 38.66
CA PHE A 320 2.63 -21.17 39.43
C PHE A 320 3.89 -20.35 39.73
N THR A 321 4.37 -19.62 38.73
CA THR A 321 5.57 -18.80 38.88
C THR A 321 5.32 -17.57 39.75
N ASN A 322 4.14 -16.97 39.65
CA ASN A 322 3.70 -15.93 40.56
C ASN A 322 3.62 -16.43 42.02
N LEU A 323 3.12 -17.64 42.27
CA LEU A 323 3.10 -18.22 43.62
C LEU A 323 4.50 -18.41 44.21
N LYS A 324 5.52 -18.67 43.37
CA LYS A 324 6.90 -18.81 43.80
C LYS A 324 7.60 -17.48 44.04
N GLN A 325 7.47 -16.53 43.11
CA GLN A 325 8.25 -15.28 43.11
C GLN A 325 7.49 -14.07 43.66
N HIS A 326 6.16 -14.16 43.79
CA HIS A 326 5.27 -13.08 44.22
C HIS A 326 5.44 -11.83 43.36
N TYR A 327 5.09 -11.94 42.07
CA TYR A 327 5.20 -10.81 41.16
C TYR A 327 4.33 -9.64 41.62
N PRO A 328 4.81 -8.39 41.49
CA PRO A 328 3.98 -7.24 41.80
C PRO A 328 2.78 -7.20 40.84
N LYS A 329 1.64 -6.71 41.35
CA LYS A 329 0.43 -6.54 40.52
C LYS A 329 0.69 -5.68 39.27
N THR A 330 1.69 -4.79 39.32
CA THR A 330 2.15 -3.96 38.20
C THR A 330 2.74 -4.73 37.03
N LEU A 331 3.24 -5.95 37.26
CA LEU A 331 3.74 -6.85 36.22
C LEU A 331 2.69 -7.92 35.89
N LEU A 332 2.08 -8.53 36.92
CA LEU A 332 1.17 -9.67 36.75
C LEU A 332 -0.10 -9.30 35.97
N THR A 333 -0.70 -8.14 36.25
CA THR A 333 -1.95 -7.72 35.61
C THR A 333 -1.77 -7.51 34.10
N PRO A 334 -0.78 -6.74 33.61
CA PRO A 334 -0.47 -6.68 32.18
C PRO A 334 -0.25 -8.04 31.51
N MET A 335 0.41 -9.00 32.19
CA MET A 335 0.65 -10.34 31.64
C MET A 335 -0.64 -11.15 31.52
N LYS A 336 -1.53 -11.06 32.53
CA LYS A 336 -2.88 -11.64 32.44
C LYS A 336 -3.68 -11.04 31.28
N PHE A 337 -3.63 -9.71 31.09
CA PHE A 337 -4.31 -9.03 29.99
C PHE A 337 -3.69 -9.35 28.61
N LEU A 338 -2.38 -9.55 28.53
CA LEU A 338 -1.71 -10.02 27.32
C LEU A 338 -2.19 -11.43 26.97
N ARG A 339 -2.22 -12.36 27.93
CA ARG A 339 -2.76 -13.72 27.70
C ARG A 339 -4.23 -13.69 27.28
N ARG A 340 -5.06 -12.87 27.94
CA ARG A 340 -6.47 -12.65 27.55
C ARG A 340 -6.58 -12.13 26.11
N ASN A 341 -5.72 -11.20 25.70
CA ASN A 341 -5.69 -10.68 24.33
C ASN A 341 -5.36 -11.77 23.30
N LEU A 342 -4.34 -12.61 23.57
CA LEU A 342 -3.98 -13.73 22.71
C LEU A 342 -5.11 -14.77 22.62
N ALA A 343 -5.79 -15.05 23.73
CA ALA A 343 -6.98 -15.90 23.74
C ALA A 343 -8.13 -15.31 22.90
N SER A 344 -8.33 -13.99 22.94
CA SER A 344 -9.32 -13.33 22.07
C SER A 344 -8.95 -13.42 20.59
N ILE A 345 -7.67 -13.25 20.22
CA ILE A 345 -7.22 -13.50 18.83
C ILE A 345 -7.51 -14.94 18.43
N ASN A 346 -7.25 -15.91 19.32
CA ASN A 346 -7.55 -17.31 19.07
C ASN A 346 -9.05 -17.54 18.81
N GLN A 347 -9.91 -16.96 19.64
CA GLN A 347 -11.37 -17.04 19.47
C GLN A 347 -11.85 -16.40 18.15
N LEU A 348 -11.29 -15.25 17.76
CA LEU A 348 -11.60 -14.60 16.48
C LEU A 348 -11.17 -15.44 15.28
N LEU A 349 -10.05 -16.17 15.38
CA LEU A 349 -9.64 -17.11 14.34
C LEU A 349 -10.55 -18.35 14.33
N GLY A 350 -10.95 -18.85 15.50
CA GLY A 350 -11.93 -19.94 15.60
C GLY A 350 -13.31 -19.58 15.03
N SER A 351 -13.77 -18.34 15.18
CA SER A 351 -15.04 -17.90 14.58
C SER A 351 -14.97 -17.80 13.06
N ALA A 352 -13.79 -17.66 12.46
CA ALA A 352 -13.63 -17.69 11.00
C ALA A 352 -14.03 -19.04 10.39
N GLU A 353 -13.83 -20.15 11.10
CA GLU A 353 -14.30 -21.49 10.68
C GLU A 353 -15.83 -21.53 10.63
N VAL A 354 -16.48 -20.95 11.63
CA VAL A 354 -17.93 -20.87 11.75
C VAL A 354 -18.54 -20.00 10.64
N LEU A 355 -17.94 -18.84 10.35
CA LEU A 355 -18.41 -17.89 9.32
C LEU A 355 -18.29 -18.38 7.88
N GLN A 356 -17.51 -19.44 7.65
CA GLN A 356 -17.38 -20.08 6.34
C GLN A 356 -18.41 -21.21 6.15
N ASN A 357 -19.20 -21.54 7.18
CA ASN A 357 -20.21 -22.59 7.11
C ASN A 357 -21.51 -22.07 6.44
N PRO A 358 -21.92 -22.59 5.27
CA PRO A 358 -23.07 -22.10 4.52
C PRO A 358 -24.43 -22.32 5.20
N GLU A 359 -24.52 -23.16 6.23
CA GLU A 359 -25.76 -23.50 6.92
C GLU A 359 -26.19 -22.48 8.00
N GLN A 360 -25.41 -21.42 8.22
CA GLN A 360 -25.73 -20.44 9.26
C GLN A 360 -26.81 -19.43 8.82
N PRO A 361 -27.70 -19.01 9.75
CA PRO A 361 -28.72 -18.01 9.44
C PRO A 361 -28.11 -16.67 9.02
N GLU A 362 -28.78 -16.00 8.08
CA GLU A 362 -28.39 -14.69 7.58
C GLU A 362 -28.48 -13.63 8.69
N GLN A 363 -27.37 -13.38 9.38
CA GLN A 363 -27.22 -12.20 10.24
C GLN A 363 -27.11 -10.91 9.41
N GLU A 364 -27.66 -9.81 9.93
CA GLU A 364 -27.53 -8.48 9.34
C GLU A 364 -26.06 -8.14 9.04
N LEU A 365 -25.83 -7.60 7.85
CA LEU A 365 -24.50 -7.23 7.40
C LEU A 365 -24.02 -5.99 8.17
N PRO A 366 -22.85 -6.06 8.85
CA PRO A 366 -22.33 -4.90 9.56
C PRO A 366 -22.04 -3.76 8.57
N ALA A 367 -22.39 -2.53 8.95
CA ALA A 367 -22.17 -1.37 8.10
C ALA A 367 -20.67 -1.16 7.84
N LEU A 368 -20.27 -1.01 6.58
CA LEU A 368 -18.91 -0.61 6.20
C LEU A 368 -18.88 0.87 5.89
N ALA A 369 -18.05 1.63 6.62
CA ALA A 369 -17.88 3.06 6.41
C ALA A 369 -17.41 3.35 4.98
N ARG A 370 -18.25 4.10 4.23
CA ARG A 370 -17.96 4.56 2.87
C ARG A 370 -17.47 6.02 2.92
N PRO A 371 -16.47 6.40 2.11
CA PRO A 371 -16.06 7.79 2.04
C PRO A 371 -17.23 8.65 1.53
N PRO A 372 -17.40 9.88 2.04
CA PRO A 372 -18.38 10.81 1.52
C PRO A 372 -18.09 11.11 0.05
N ARG A 373 -19.13 11.07 -0.79
CA ARG A 373 -19.01 11.41 -2.21
C ARG A 373 -19.05 12.93 -2.36
N LEU A 374 -17.87 13.53 -2.45
CA LEU A 374 -17.74 14.92 -2.86
C LEU A 374 -18.03 15.04 -4.38
N PRO A 375 -18.63 16.14 -4.85
CA PRO A 375 -18.77 16.40 -6.28
C PRO A 375 -17.39 16.50 -6.96
N LEU A 376 -17.28 16.02 -8.20
CA LEU A 376 -16.00 15.90 -8.93
C LEU A 376 -15.23 17.23 -9.01
N LEU A 377 -15.95 18.33 -9.24
CA LEU A 377 -15.34 19.67 -9.30
C LEU A 377 -14.76 20.12 -7.96
N ALA A 378 -15.41 19.80 -6.84
CA ALA A 378 -14.89 20.15 -5.52
C ALA A 378 -13.63 19.34 -5.19
N GLN A 379 -13.59 18.06 -5.56
CA GLN A 379 -12.38 17.23 -5.42
C GLN A 379 -11.23 17.78 -6.28
N LEU A 380 -11.50 18.13 -7.53
CA LEU A 380 -10.48 18.70 -8.41
C LEU A 380 -9.96 20.05 -7.87
N LYS A 381 -10.86 20.90 -7.37
CA LYS A 381 -10.51 22.21 -6.79
C LYS A 381 -9.61 22.08 -5.57
N GLN A 382 -9.77 21.05 -4.74
CA GLN A 382 -8.87 20.78 -3.62
C GLN A 382 -7.44 20.45 -4.08
N HIS A 383 -7.29 19.86 -5.26
CA HIS A 383 -5.98 19.52 -5.84
C HIS A 383 -5.37 20.64 -6.68
N LEU A 384 -6.10 21.71 -7.02
CA LEU A 384 -5.62 22.87 -7.77
C LEU A 384 -4.84 23.85 -6.88
N THR A 385 -3.85 23.34 -6.17
CA THR A 385 -2.95 24.14 -5.34
C THR A 385 -1.52 23.71 -5.57
N LEU A 386 -0.58 24.65 -5.51
CA LEU A 386 0.85 24.33 -5.53
C LEU A 386 1.28 23.51 -4.32
N HIS A 387 0.44 23.33 -3.29
CA HIS A 387 0.70 22.41 -2.17
C HIS A 387 0.35 20.95 -2.50
N SER A 388 -0.49 20.70 -3.51
CA SER A 388 -0.88 19.36 -3.93
C SER A 388 0.26 18.65 -4.66
N MET A 389 0.64 17.47 -4.17
CA MET A 389 1.62 16.60 -4.83
C MET A 389 1.20 16.22 -6.26
N VAL A 390 -0.11 16.02 -6.48
CA VAL A 390 -0.63 15.64 -7.81
C VAL A 390 -0.47 16.79 -8.81
N PHE A 391 -0.71 18.03 -8.37
CA PHE A 391 -0.55 19.21 -9.23
C PHE A 391 0.91 19.42 -9.63
N ARG A 392 1.83 19.34 -8.67
CA ARG A 392 3.28 19.42 -8.95
C ARG A 392 3.70 18.33 -9.93
N HIS A 393 3.23 17.11 -9.72
CA HIS A 393 3.52 15.98 -10.60
C HIS A 393 2.96 16.18 -12.02
N ALA A 394 1.71 16.66 -12.16
CA ALA A 394 1.11 16.97 -13.45
C ALA A 394 1.96 17.96 -14.23
N LEU A 395 2.41 19.03 -13.58
CA LEU A 395 3.25 20.05 -14.21
C LEU A 395 4.64 19.53 -14.57
N ARG A 396 5.31 18.77 -13.68
CA ARG A 396 6.60 18.13 -13.97
C ARG A 396 6.50 17.16 -15.15
N LEU A 397 5.47 16.31 -15.17
CA LEU A 397 5.31 15.32 -16.24
C LEU A 397 5.01 15.99 -17.58
N SER A 398 4.10 16.98 -17.61
CA SER A 398 3.83 17.79 -18.80
C SER A 398 5.10 18.44 -19.34
N LEU A 399 5.88 19.09 -18.47
CA LEU A 399 7.13 19.73 -18.87
C LEU A 399 8.15 18.70 -19.38
N GLY A 400 8.27 17.54 -18.72
CA GLY A 400 9.18 16.49 -19.13
C GLY A 400 8.85 15.87 -20.48
N LEU A 401 7.56 15.68 -20.78
CA LEU A 401 7.14 15.19 -22.08
C LEU A 401 7.38 16.23 -23.19
N VAL A 402 7.17 17.52 -22.91
CA VAL A 402 7.48 18.62 -23.86
C VAL A 402 8.97 18.75 -24.10
N ILE A 403 9.80 18.69 -23.05
CA ILE A 403 11.27 18.72 -23.19
C ILE A 403 11.75 17.51 -23.99
N GLY A 404 11.24 16.31 -23.68
CA GLY A 404 11.57 15.09 -24.42
C GLY A 404 11.16 15.19 -25.89
N TYR A 405 9.97 15.74 -26.17
CA TYR A 405 9.51 16.01 -27.54
C TYR A 405 10.37 17.07 -28.26
N GLY A 406 10.78 18.13 -27.57
CA GLY A 406 11.67 19.16 -28.10
C GLY A 406 13.04 18.59 -28.49
N ILE A 407 13.61 17.71 -27.68
CA ILE A 407 14.86 17.00 -28.00
C ILE A 407 14.69 16.11 -29.24
N LEU A 408 13.59 15.37 -29.31
CA LEU A 408 13.26 14.55 -30.47
C LEU A 408 13.21 15.39 -31.77
N GLN A 409 12.57 16.56 -31.73
CA GLN A 409 12.48 17.46 -32.88
C GLN A 409 13.82 18.14 -33.22
N ALA A 410 14.60 18.52 -32.20
CA ALA A 410 15.86 19.25 -32.41
C ALA A 410 16.98 18.38 -32.99
N PHE A 411 17.00 17.09 -32.67
CA PHE A 411 18.04 16.14 -33.10
C PHE A 411 17.58 15.17 -34.18
N ASP A 412 16.37 15.34 -34.72
CA ASP A 412 15.74 14.48 -35.73
C ASP A 412 15.92 12.97 -35.46
N LEU A 413 15.67 12.59 -34.19
CA LEU A 413 15.90 11.22 -33.75
C LEU A 413 14.80 10.30 -34.32
N GLU A 414 15.15 9.45 -35.29
CA GLU A 414 14.22 8.49 -35.92
C GLU A 414 13.37 7.68 -34.93
N LYS A 415 13.85 7.49 -33.69
CA LYS A 415 13.19 6.69 -32.65
C LYS A 415 13.03 7.36 -31.28
N GLY A 416 13.18 8.69 -31.19
CA GLY A 416 13.21 9.39 -29.90
C GLY A 416 11.89 9.40 -29.08
N TYR A 417 10.81 8.78 -29.56
CA TYR A 417 9.58 8.55 -28.78
C TYR A 417 9.82 7.71 -27.50
N TRP A 418 10.91 6.92 -27.44
CA TRP A 418 11.31 6.20 -26.23
C TRP A 418 11.74 7.13 -25.09
N ILE A 419 12.18 8.36 -25.39
CA ILE A 419 12.47 9.39 -24.39
C ILE A 419 11.17 9.72 -23.65
N LEU A 420 10.09 10.01 -24.40
CA LEU A 420 8.77 10.32 -23.85
C LEU A 420 8.23 9.15 -23.02
N LEU A 421 8.34 7.92 -23.55
CA LEU A 421 7.91 6.72 -22.82
C LEU A 421 8.68 6.53 -21.51
N THR A 422 10.00 6.77 -21.54
CA THR A 422 10.84 6.67 -20.35
C THR A 422 10.48 7.74 -19.34
N VAL A 423 10.24 8.99 -19.76
CA VAL A 423 9.76 10.05 -18.87
C VAL A 423 8.42 9.67 -18.23
N LEU A 424 7.47 9.14 -19.01
CA LEU A 424 6.16 8.71 -18.50
C LEU A 424 6.27 7.63 -17.41
N PHE A 425 7.16 6.65 -17.57
CA PHE A 425 7.32 5.57 -16.59
C PHE A 425 8.23 5.94 -15.40
N VAL A 426 9.25 6.76 -15.61
CA VAL A 426 10.28 7.07 -14.60
C VAL A 426 9.86 8.23 -13.72
N CYS A 427 9.25 9.28 -14.27
CA CYS A 427 8.80 10.43 -13.51
C CYS A 427 7.63 10.02 -12.61
N GLN A 428 7.86 9.99 -11.30
CA GLN A 428 6.86 9.66 -10.29
C GLN A 428 6.55 10.90 -9.43
N PRO A 429 5.45 10.89 -8.65
CA PRO A 429 5.09 12.04 -7.82
C PRO A 429 6.17 12.45 -6.80
N SER A 430 6.92 11.48 -6.25
CA SER A 430 7.97 11.73 -5.25
C SER A 430 9.39 11.50 -5.77
N TYR A 431 10.36 12.13 -5.11
CA TYR A 431 11.80 11.95 -5.39
C TYR A 431 12.24 10.50 -5.20
N SER A 432 11.88 9.90 -4.05
CA SER A 432 12.23 8.52 -3.73
C SER A 432 11.69 7.53 -4.77
N ALA A 433 10.44 7.71 -5.20
CA ALA A 433 9.82 6.86 -6.20
C ALA A 433 10.48 7.03 -7.58
N THR A 434 10.76 8.27 -8.00
CA THR A 434 11.41 8.56 -9.29
C THR A 434 12.82 7.97 -9.34
N ARG A 435 13.61 8.15 -8.28
CA ARG A 435 14.96 7.56 -8.18
C ARG A 435 14.91 6.03 -8.25
N ARG A 436 13.96 5.39 -7.54
CA ARG A 436 13.78 3.94 -7.60
C ARG A 436 13.42 3.47 -9.02
N ARG A 437 12.46 4.14 -9.68
CA ARG A 437 12.06 3.82 -11.06
C ARG A 437 13.19 4.02 -12.05
N LEU A 438 13.98 5.08 -11.91
CA LEU A 438 15.15 5.38 -12.75
C LEU A 438 16.14 4.22 -12.71
N VAL A 439 16.54 3.78 -11.51
CA VAL A 439 17.49 2.66 -11.35
C VAL A 439 16.91 1.37 -11.92
N GLN A 440 15.66 1.07 -11.61
CA GLN A 440 14.98 -0.12 -12.13
C GLN A 440 14.84 -0.10 -13.65
N ARG A 441 14.59 1.07 -14.25
CA ARG A 441 14.48 1.24 -15.70
C ARG A 441 15.83 1.05 -16.39
N MET A 442 16.91 1.64 -15.86
CA MET A 442 18.25 1.47 -16.43
C MET A 442 18.72 0.02 -16.35
N LEU A 443 18.65 -0.60 -15.16
CA LEU A 443 19.07 -1.99 -14.97
C LEU A 443 18.23 -2.96 -15.81
N GLY A 444 16.92 -2.76 -15.85
CA GLY A 444 16.01 -3.60 -16.63
C GLY A 444 16.23 -3.48 -18.14
N THR A 445 16.40 -2.27 -18.67
CA THR A 445 16.65 -2.08 -20.11
C THR A 445 17.99 -2.68 -20.51
N PHE A 446 19.04 -2.47 -19.71
CA PHE A 446 20.36 -3.05 -19.96
C PHE A 446 20.31 -4.58 -19.98
N ALA A 447 19.70 -5.19 -18.96
CA ALA A 447 19.52 -6.64 -18.90
C ALA A 447 18.67 -7.16 -20.08
N GLY A 448 17.59 -6.47 -20.43
CA GLY A 448 16.72 -6.86 -21.56
C GLY A 448 17.42 -6.80 -22.91
N ILE A 449 18.31 -5.82 -23.12
CA ILE A 449 19.14 -5.74 -24.33
C ILE A 449 20.20 -6.83 -24.33
N LEU A 450 20.89 -7.04 -23.21
CA LEU A 450 21.92 -8.08 -23.08
C LEU A 450 21.36 -9.48 -23.38
N VAL A 451 20.15 -9.77 -22.91
CA VAL A 451 19.42 -11.02 -23.21
C VAL A 451 18.83 -11.00 -24.63
N GLY A 452 18.39 -9.85 -25.12
CA GLY A 452 17.81 -9.70 -26.46
C GLY A 452 18.79 -9.98 -27.59
N ILE A 453 20.07 -9.60 -27.45
CA ILE A 453 21.12 -9.83 -28.46
C ILE A 453 21.23 -11.32 -28.87
N PRO A 454 21.51 -12.27 -27.96
CA PRO A 454 21.63 -13.67 -28.33
C PRO A 454 20.32 -14.25 -28.83
N VAL A 455 19.17 -13.81 -28.32
CA VAL A 455 17.87 -14.30 -28.79
C VAL A 455 17.61 -13.87 -30.24
N LEU A 456 17.90 -12.61 -30.59
CA LEU A 456 17.78 -12.12 -31.97
C LEU A 456 18.77 -12.81 -32.91
N TRP A 457 19.97 -13.13 -32.43
CA TRP A 457 21.02 -13.76 -33.23
C TRP A 457 20.79 -15.25 -33.48
N LEU A 458 20.40 -15.99 -32.43
CA LEU A 458 20.19 -17.45 -32.49
C LEU A 458 18.83 -17.85 -33.06
N PHE A 459 17.81 -17.01 -32.89
CA PHE A 459 16.42 -17.34 -33.24
C PHE A 459 15.78 -16.28 -34.15
N PRO A 460 16.22 -16.18 -35.42
CA PRO A 460 15.63 -15.26 -36.39
C PRO A 460 14.24 -15.71 -36.88
N GLU A 461 13.84 -16.96 -36.61
CA GLU A 461 12.60 -17.54 -37.10
C GLU A 461 11.34 -16.89 -36.50
N LEU A 462 10.35 -16.61 -37.36
CA LEU A 462 9.07 -15.99 -36.99
C LEU A 462 8.39 -16.71 -35.82
N HIS A 463 8.25 -18.04 -35.89
CA HIS A 463 7.55 -18.83 -34.88
C HIS A 463 8.19 -18.70 -33.50
N VAL A 464 9.52 -18.75 -33.44
CA VAL A 464 10.26 -18.63 -32.17
C VAL A 464 10.12 -17.22 -31.59
N GLN A 465 10.19 -16.19 -32.43
CA GLN A 465 10.01 -14.80 -31.98
C GLN A 465 8.60 -14.53 -31.43
N LEU A 466 7.56 -15.08 -32.06
CA LEU A 466 6.19 -15.00 -31.54
C LEU A 466 6.05 -15.69 -30.17
N VAL A 467 6.66 -16.86 -29.99
CA VAL A 467 6.68 -17.57 -28.69
C VAL A 467 7.41 -16.76 -27.64
N VAL A 468 8.58 -16.20 -27.97
CA VAL A 468 9.35 -15.32 -27.08
C VAL A 468 8.54 -14.08 -26.71
N MET A 469 7.80 -13.47 -27.64
CA MET A 469 6.90 -12.36 -27.35
C MET A 469 5.81 -12.74 -26.34
N GLY A 470 5.13 -13.87 -26.55
CA GLY A 470 4.11 -14.36 -25.61
C GLY A 470 4.69 -14.60 -24.21
N LEU A 471 5.84 -15.27 -24.13
CA LEU A 471 6.53 -15.54 -22.86
C LEU A 471 7.00 -14.25 -22.18
N ALA A 472 7.61 -13.33 -22.93
CA ALA A 472 8.07 -12.04 -22.41
C ALA A 472 6.90 -11.20 -21.87
N ALA A 473 5.75 -11.20 -22.56
CA ALA A 473 4.57 -10.50 -22.06
C ALA A 473 4.03 -11.14 -20.77
N PHE A 474 3.94 -12.47 -20.71
CA PHE A 474 3.56 -13.18 -19.48
C PHE A 474 4.50 -12.79 -18.32
N LEU A 475 5.80 -12.94 -18.50
CA LEU A 475 6.80 -12.62 -17.48
C LEU A 475 6.78 -11.14 -17.08
N PHE A 476 6.58 -10.22 -18.04
CA PHE A 476 6.37 -8.80 -17.74
C PHE A 476 5.22 -8.57 -16.76
N PHE A 477 4.03 -9.12 -17.06
CA PHE A 477 2.85 -8.89 -16.23
C PHE A 477 2.90 -9.63 -14.89
N THR A 478 3.67 -10.73 -14.76
CA THR A 478 3.94 -11.34 -13.44
C THR A 478 4.82 -10.43 -12.58
N GLN A 479 5.81 -9.77 -13.17
CA GLN A 479 6.82 -9.01 -12.42
C GLN A 479 6.50 -7.52 -12.24
N VAL A 480 5.57 -6.95 -13.02
CA VAL A 480 5.30 -5.50 -13.03
C VAL A 480 4.96 -4.90 -11.66
N ARG A 481 4.35 -5.69 -10.77
CA ARG A 481 3.98 -5.29 -9.40
C ARG A 481 4.99 -5.70 -8.32
N ASN A 482 5.81 -6.73 -8.57
CA ASN A 482 6.76 -7.29 -7.59
C ASN A 482 8.18 -6.77 -7.83
N ASN A 483 8.73 -7.04 -9.01
CA ASN A 483 10.06 -6.61 -9.43
C ASN A 483 10.02 -5.86 -10.76
N TYR A 484 9.89 -4.54 -10.66
CA TYR A 484 9.81 -3.69 -11.85
C TYR A 484 11.05 -3.75 -12.74
N SER A 485 12.26 -4.01 -12.21
CA SER A 485 13.46 -4.14 -13.03
C SER A 485 13.39 -5.37 -13.95
N ALA A 486 12.94 -6.51 -13.41
CA ALA A 486 12.69 -7.71 -14.19
C ALA A 486 11.56 -7.48 -15.22
N ALA A 487 10.50 -6.77 -14.84
CA ALA A 487 9.44 -6.39 -15.78
C ALA A 487 10.00 -5.56 -16.96
N VAL A 488 10.84 -4.55 -16.69
CA VAL A 488 11.46 -3.73 -17.74
C VAL A 488 12.36 -4.57 -18.67
N CYS A 489 13.04 -5.58 -18.14
CA CYS A 489 13.80 -6.53 -18.95
C CYS A 489 12.89 -7.25 -19.95
N PHE A 490 11.78 -7.84 -19.48
CA PHE A 490 10.87 -8.60 -20.34
C PHE A 490 10.11 -7.74 -21.34
N ILE A 491 9.65 -6.53 -20.98
CA ILE A 491 9.01 -5.64 -21.96
C ILE A 491 10.02 -5.13 -23.00
N THR A 492 11.30 -4.99 -22.64
CA THR A 492 12.34 -4.63 -23.61
C THR A 492 12.57 -5.78 -24.59
N LEU A 493 12.63 -7.03 -24.10
CA LEU A 493 12.70 -8.22 -24.95
C LEU A 493 11.48 -8.31 -25.89
N TYR A 494 10.26 -8.11 -25.36
CA TYR A 494 9.02 -8.09 -26.12
C TYR A 494 9.10 -7.10 -27.29
N VAL A 495 9.51 -5.86 -26.99
CA VAL A 495 9.65 -4.79 -27.98
C VAL A 495 10.71 -5.14 -29.03
N LEU A 496 11.87 -5.65 -28.63
CA LEU A 496 12.94 -6.02 -29.56
C LEU A 496 12.46 -7.07 -30.57
N MET A 497 11.73 -8.09 -30.12
CA MET A 497 11.14 -9.09 -31.02
C MET A 497 10.09 -8.46 -31.94
N ALA A 498 9.19 -7.62 -31.40
CA ALA A 498 8.16 -6.97 -32.18
C ALA A 498 8.74 -6.13 -33.34
N PHE A 499 9.79 -5.34 -33.09
CA PHE A 499 10.43 -4.54 -34.14
C PHE A 499 11.27 -5.36 -35.12
N ASN A 500 11.87 -6.46 -34.66
CA ASN A 500 12.56 -7.37 -35.56
C ASN A 500 11.58 -8.01 -36.57
N LEU A 501 10.38 -8.36 -36.10
CA LEU A 501 9.32 -8.90 -36.95
C LEU A 501 8.72 -7.87 -37.93
N LEU A 502 8.69 -6.59 -37.55
CA LEU A 502 8.11 -5.53 -38.40
C LEU A 502 9.00 -5.18 -39.59
N ASP A 503 10.25 -4.82 -39.33
CA ASP A 503 11.12 -4.16 -40.32
C ASP A 503 12.54 -4.80 -40.35
N GLY A 504 12.77 -5.92 -39.64
CA GLY A 504 14.10 -6.59 -39.57
C GLY A 504 15.17 -5.81 -38.81
N ILE A 505 14.81 -4.69 -38.16
CA ILE A 505 15.72 -3.73 -37.51
C ILE A 505 15.88 -3.97 -36.00
N GLY A 506 15.69 -5.22 -35.53
CA GLY A 506 15.85 -5.57 -34.11
C GLY A 506 17.18 -5.08 -33.54
N PHE A 507 18.28 -5.36 -34.22
CA PHE A 507 19.64 -4.94 -33.83
C PHE A 507 19.88 -3.43 -33.91
N ALA A 508 19.28 -2.75 -34.90
CA ALA A 508 19.46 -1.30 -35.10
C ALA A 508 18.80 -0.45 -34.01
N ILE A 509 17.93 -1.03 -33.17
CA ILE A 509 17.19 -0.30 -32.14
C ILE A 509 17.92 -0.34 -30.78
N LEU A 510 18.90 -1.21 -30.59
CA LEU A 510 19.57 -1.39 -29.29
C LEU A 510 20.29 -0.12 -28.81
N GLY A 511 21.07 0.52 -29.69
CA GLY A 511 21.79 1.76 -29.38
C GLY A 511 20.84 2.91 -29.04
N PRO A 512 19.89 3.27 -29.93
CA PRO A 512 18.88 4.28 -29.65
C PRO A 512 18.12 4.01 -28.36
N ARG A 513 17.78 2.75 -28.07
CA ARG A 513 17.06 2.37 -26.85
C ARG A 513 17.83 2.70 -25.57
N LEU A 514 19.15 2.46 -25.54
CA LEU A 514 19.98 2.83 -24.39
C LEU A 514 20.06 4.34 -24.23
N LEU A 515 20.34 5.06 -25.32
CA LEU A 515 20.48 6.52 -25.33
C LEU A 515 19.17 7.21 -24.91
N ASP A 516 18.03 6.81 -25.47
CA ASP A 516 16.73 7.37 -25.16
C ASP A 516 16.32 7.10 -23.70
N THR A 517 16.67 5.91 -23.18
CA THR A 517 16.44 5.57 -21.77
C THR A 517 17.28 6.45 -20.85
N LEU A 518 18.54 6.70 -21.19
CA LEU A 518 19.41 7.59 -20.42
C LEU A 518 18.90 9.03 -20.44
N LEU A 519 18.52 9.55 -21.61
CA LEU A 519 17.96 10.89 -21.76
C LEU A 519 16.65 11.05 -20.96
N GLY A 520 15.72 10.11 -21.10
CA GLY A 520 14.45 10.16 -20.35
C GLY A 520 14.64 10.07 -18.84
N CYS A 521 15.60 9.27 -18.37
CA CYS A 521 16.00 9.20 -16.97
C CYS A 521 16.62 10.52 -16.48
N LEU A 522 17.50 11.13 -17.28
CA LEU A 522 18.15 12.41 -16.95
C LEU A 522 17.15 13.55 -16.85
N ILE A 523 16.21 13.65 -17.80
CA ILE A 523 15.10 14.61 -17.77
C ILE A 523 14.26 14.42 -16.50
N SER A 524 13.83 13.18 -16.23
CA SER A 524 13.00 12.87 -15.06
C SER A 524 13.71 13.20 -13.74
N TYR A 525 15.00 12.89 -13.64
CA TYR A 525 15.81 13.22 -12.47
C TYR A 525 15.94 14.73 -12.27
N GLY A 526 16.29 15.47 -13.34
CA GLY A 526 16.44 16.93 -13.29
C GLY A 526 15.16 17.63 -12.85
N LEU A 527 14.01 17.21 -13.40
CA LEU A 527 12.72 17.77 -13.05
C LEU A 527 12.37 17.55 -11.57
N VAL A 528 12.56 16.34 -11.03
CA VAL A 528 12.20 16.07 -9.64
C VAL A 528 13.21 16.63 -8.65
N ALA A 529 14.46 16.83 -9.06
CA ALA A 529 15.49 17.46 -8.24
C ALA A 529 15.34 19.00 -8.15
N TRP A 530 14.92 19.65 -9.23
CA TRP A 530 14.89 21.12 -9.32
C TRP A 530 13.48 21.73 -9.26
N LEU A 531 12.46 21.06 -9.80
CA LEU A 531 11.12 21.64 -9.95
C LEU A 531 10.19 21.23 -8.78
N TRP A 532 10.14 22.08 -7.74
CA TRP A 532 9.40 21.87 -6.48
C TRP A 532 9.70 20.51 -5.80
N PRO A 533 10.93 20.28 -5.31
CA PRO A 533 11.25 19.02 -4.65
C PRO A 533 10.44 18.84 -3.35
N ASP A 534 9.75 17.70 -3.25
CA ASP A 534 8.92 17.29 -2.12
C ASP A 534 9.77 16.60 -1.02
N TRP A 535 10.74 17.33 -0.46
CA TRP A 535 11.59 16.79 0.60
C TRP A 535 10.75 16.37 1.81
N GLN A 536 10.90 15.12 2.26
CA GLN A 536 10.05 14.56 3.32
C GLN A 536 10.15 15.32 4.64
N TYR A 537 11.33 15.89 4.97
CA TYR A 537 11.51 16.66 6.19
C TYR A 537 10.55 17.84 6.33
N LYS A 538 10.05 18.40 5.21
CA LYS A 538 9.06 19.49 5.22
C LYS A 538 7.64 19.01 5.56
N ARG A 539 7.32 17.76 5.22
CA ARG A 539 6.00 17.15 5.45
C ARG A 539 5.91 16.47 6.81
N LEU A 540 7.04 16.00 7.33
CA LEU A 540 7.05 15.19 8.54
C LEU A 540 6.42 15.89 9.76
N PRO A 541 6.68 17.18 10.06
CA PRO A 541 6.03 17.86 11.18
C PRO A 541 4.50 17.82 11.08
N THR A 542 3.94 18.08 9.89
CA THR A 542 2.49 17.99 9.65
C THR A 542 1.95 16.56 9.73
N LEU A 543 2.73 15.56 9.32
CA LEU A 543 2.31 14.15 9.40
C LEU A 543 2.31 13.64 10.85
N ILE A 544 3.30 14.05 11.64
CA ILE A 544 3.35 13.76 13.08
C ILE A 544 2.17 14.45 13.76
N ALA A 545 1.93 15.74 13.50
CA ALA A 545 0.79 16.47 14.05
C ALA A 545 -0.55 15.77 13.75
N ASN A 546 -0.77 15.40 12.48
CA ASN A 546 -1.97 14.66 12.08
C ASN A 546 -2.11 13.31 12.80
N SER A 547 -1.00 12.60 13.03
CA SER A 547 -0.98 11.35 13.76
C SER A 547 -1.32 11.55 15.25
N LEU A 548 -0.78 12.59 15.89
CA LEU A 548 -1.08 12.91 17.28
C LEU A 548 -2.56 13.27 17.47
N SER A 549 -3.12 14.13 16.61
CA SER A 549 -4.56 14.45 16.64
C SER A 549 -5.44 13.22 16.34
N ALA A 550 -5.00 12.33 15.45
CA ALA A 550 -5.72 11.08 15.18
C ALA A 550 -5.70 10.12 16.38
N ASN A 551 -4.57 10.04 17.09
CA ASN A 551 -4.44 9.27 18.33
C ASN A 551 -5.30 9.84 19.46
N ALA A 552 -5.36 11.16 19.61
CA ALA A 552 -6.23 11.83 20.58
C ALA A 552 -7.71 11.50 20.34
N ARG A 553 -8.17 11.58 19.08
CA ARG A 553 -9.54 11.18 18.71
C ARG A 553 -9.80 9.70 18.97
N TYR A 554 -8.85 8.82 18.65
CA TYR A 554 -9.00 7.40 18.92
C TYR A 554 -9.08 7.09 20.41
N LEU A 555 -8.21 7.67 21.25
CA LEU A 555 -8.28 7.56 22.70
C LEU A 555 -9.63 8.07 23.22
N SER A 556 -10.10 9.21 22.74
CA SER A 556 -11.39 9.77 23.14
C SER A 556 -12.56 8.82 22.83
N ALA A 557 -12.52 8.14 21.68
CA ALA A 557 -13.55 7.18 21.27
C ALA A 557 -13.49 5.90 22.11
N VAL A 558 -12.29 5.41 22.43
CA VAL A 558 -12.09 4.26 23.34
C VAL A 558 -12.67 4.58 24.72
N LEU A 559 -12.30 5.72 25.32
CA LEU A 559 -12.76 6.07 26.67
C LEU A 559 -14.25 6.43 26.72
N ALA A 560 -14.82 6.97 25.64
CA ALA A 560 -16.27 7.19 25.56
C ALA A 560 -17.05 5.87 25.56
N SER A 561 -16.50 4.81 24.94
CA SER A 561 -17.15 3.49 24.89
C SER A 561 -17.27 2.82 26.26
N LEU A 562 -16.38 3.16 27.22
CA LEU A 562 -16.44 2.67 28.60
C LEU A 562 -17.70 3.14 29.35
N LYS A 563 -18.28 4.28 28.94
CA LYS A 563 -19.47 4.87 29.59
C LYS A 563 -20.79 4.38 29.00
N GLN A 564 -20.80 4.03 27.71
CA GLN A 564 -22.04 3.83 26.94
C GLN A 564 -22.45 2.37 26.76
N GLN A 565 -21.82 1.41 27.44
CA GLN A 565 -22.19 0.00 27.43
C GLN A 565 -22.50 -0.54 26.02
N ARG A 566 -21.43 -0.93 25.32
CA ARG A 566 -21.43 -1.68 24.05
C ARG A 566 -22.09 -0.96 22.88
N ASP A 567 -21.25 -0.33 22.04
CA ASP A 567 -21.44 -0.53 20.61
C ASP A 567 -20.12 -0.41 19.83
N GLU A 568 -19.95 -1.25 18.80
CA GLU A 568 -18.93 -1.06 17.76
C GLU A 568 -19.35 0.09 16.84
N SER A 569 -19.50 1.28 17.42
CA SER A 569 -19.97 2.45 16.70
C SER A 569 -19.09 2.71 15.49
N ILE A 570 -19.71 3.20 14.42
CA ILE A 570 -18.98 3.57 13.20
C ILE A 570 -17.90 4.61 13.55
N ASP A 571 -18.16 5.49 14.52
CA ASP A 571 -17.23 6.53 14.97
C ASP A 571 -15.96 5.94 15.59
N TYR A 572 -16.09 4.93 16.45
CA TYR A 572 -14.93 4.21 17.00
C TYR A 572 -14.13 3.52 15.89
N ARG A 573 -14.80 2.80 14.97
CA ARG A 573 -14.13 2.11 13.86
C ARG A 573 -13.43 3.07 12.90
N VAL A 574 -13.99 4.26 12.69
CA VAL A 574 -13.40 5.33 11.88
C VAL A 574 -12.20 5.95 12.59
N ALA A 575 -12.30 6.28 13.88
CA ALA A 575 -11.21 6.86 14.66
C ALA A 575 -10.01 5.91 14.77
N ARG A 576 -10.26 4.63 15.08
CA ARG A 576 -9.25 3.56 15.07
C ARG A 576 -8.55 3.49 13.71
N LYS A 577 -9.33 3.46 12.63
CA LYS A 577 -8.76 3.39 11.28
C LYS A 577 -7.91 4.61 10.95
N SER A 578 -8.36 5.82 11.30
CA SER A 578 -7.63 7.05 11.02
C SER A 578 -6.29 7.10 11.75
N ALA A 579 -6.23 6.63 12.99
CA ALA A 579 -5.01 6.59 13.77
C ALA A 579 -3.95 5.66 13.12
N HIS A 580 -4.33 4.43 12.77
CA HIS A 580 -3.40 3.51 12.08
C HIS A 580 -3.02 3.97 10.67
N LEU A 581 -3.92 4.66 9.94
CA LEU A 581 -3.58 5.25 8.64
C LEU A 581 -2.57 6.39 8.77
N ALA A 582 -2.75 7.28 9.75
CA ALA A 582 -1.84 8.39 10.00
C ALA A 582 -0.44 7.89 10.43
N ASP A 583 -0.39 6.88 11.30
CA ASP A 583 0.87 6.22 11.69
C ASP A 583 1.57 5.55 10.50
N SER A 584 0.82 4.85 9.64
CA SER A 584 1.37 4.24 8.41
C SER A 584 1.88 5.29 7.42
N GLU A 585 1.20 6.43 7.26
CA GLU A 585 1.66 7.53 6.40
C GLU A 585 2.94 8.15 6.94
N LEU A 586 2.99 8.39 8.26
CA LEU A 586 4.17 8.90 8.95
C LEU A 586 5.39 7.98 8.77
N ALA A 587 5.23 6.68 9.04
CA ALA A 587 6.30 5.70 8.89
C ALA A 587 6.79 5.59 7.43
N THR A 588 5.89 5.69 6.45
CA THR A 588 6.23 5.70 5.01
C THR A 588 7.03 6.95 4.62
N ALA A 589 6.67 8.12 5.16
CA ALA A 589 7.39 9.37 4.91
C ALA A 589 8.79 9.33 5.52
N TRP A 590 8.95 8.80 6.74
CA TRP A 590 10.25 8.60 7.36
C TRP A 590 11.14 7.65 6.53
N GLN A 591 10.63 6.50 6.09
CA GLN A 591 11.39 5.59 5.20
C GLN A 591 11.80 6.26 3.89
N SER A 592 10.90 7.06 3.31
CA SER A 592 11.19 7.81 2.08
C SER A 592 12.31 8.84 2.26
N MET A 593 12.47 9.38 3.46
CA MET A 593 13.55 10.32 3.80
C MET A 593 14.93 9.65 3.79
N LEU A 594 15.03 8.36 4.14
CA LEU A 594 16.30 7.62 4.19
C LEU A 594 17.00 7.53 2.82
N VAL A 595 16.24 7.63 1.71
CA VAL A 595 16.79 7.56 0.35
C VAL A 595 17.03 8.94 -0.29
N GLU A 596 16.70 10.03 0.40
CA GLU A 596 17.00 11.40 -0.05
C GLU A 596 18.51 11.71 0.06
N PRO A 597 19.04 12.75 -0.61
CA PRO A 597 20.44 13.16 -0.45
C PRO A 597 20.77 13.52 1.00
N GLN A 598 21.98 13.21 1.49
CA GLN A 598 22.39 13.44 2.88
C GLN A 598 22.14 14.89 3.36
N LYS A 599 22.43 15.89 2.51
CA LYS A 599 22.18 17.33 2.79
C LYS A 599 20.71 17.68 3.05
N ARG A 600 19.77 16.79 2.71
CA ARG A 600 18.31 16.97 2.85
C ARG A 600 17.71 16.10 3.97
N ARG A 601 18.46 15.16 4.56
CA ARG A 601 18.05 14.30 5.69
C ARG A 601 18.13 15.03 7.05
N ARG A 602 17.58 16.24 7.13
CA ARG A 602 17.65 17.07 8.35
C ARG A 602 16.83 16.44 9.48
N PHE A 603 17.35 16.43 10.71
CA PHE A 603 16.62 15.98 11.91
C PHE A 603 16.16 14.51 11.89
N LEU A 604 16.87 13.65 11.15
CA LEU A 604 16.51 12.24 10.98
C LEU A 604 16.32 11.51 12.33
N ASP A 605 17.18 11.76 13.31
CA ASP A 605 17.12 11.11 14.63
C ASP A 605 15.94 11.61 15.48
N LEU A 606 15.66 12.92 15.46
CA LEU A 606 14.48 13.49 16.12
C LEU A 606 13.20 12.96 15.49
N CYS A 607 13.14 12.96 14.16
CA CYS A 607 12.03 12.42 13.38
C CYS A 607 11.81 10.92 13.64
N PHE A 608 12.89 10.15 13.74
CA PHE A 608 12.85 8.73 14.13
C PHE A 608 12.27 8.59 15.54
N THR A 609 12.76 9.37 16.50
CA THR A 609 12.30 9.34 17.90
C THR A 609 10.82 9.70 18.01
N LEU A 610 10.36 10.76 17.34
CA LEU A 610 8.95 11.16 17.32
C LEU A 610 8.05 10.08 16.69
N THR A 611 8.46 9.52 15.55
CA THR A 611 7.73 8.43 14.88
C THR A 611 7.64 7.20 15.78
N TRP A 612 8.75 6.86 16.44
CA TRP A 612 8.83 5.76 17.38
C TRP A 612 7.88 5.93 18.58
N ARG A 613 7.92 7.10 19.23
CA ARG A 613 7.07 7.42 20.39
C ARG A 613 5.59 7.43 20.01
N ASN A 614 5.25 7.96 18.84
CA ASN A 614 3.89 7.93 18.30
C ASN A 614 3.38 6.49 18.08
N HIS A 615 4.21 5.61 17.52
CA HIS A 615 3.84 4.21 17.30
C HIS A 615 3.62 3.46 18.64
N ALA A 616 4.45 3.73 19.65
CA ALA A 616 4.27 3.20 21.00
C ALA A 616 2.96 3.72 21.63
N LEU A 617 2.68 5.02 21.52
CA LEU A 617 1.44 5.65 21.98
C LEU A 617 0.21 4.96 21.37
N LEU A 618 0.20 4.80 20.05
CA LEU A 618 -0.87 4.09 19.35
C LEU A 618 -1.05 2.65 19.85
N SER A 619 0.05 1.94 20.11
CA SER A 619 0.00 0.56 20.62
C SER A 619 -0.63 0.45 22.00
N TYR A 620 -0.41 1.42 22.90
CA TYR A 620 -1.06 1.46 24.21
C TYR A 620 -2.54 1.85 24.11
N ILE A 621 -2.88 2.80 23.23
CA ILE A 621 -4.30 3.12 22.95
C ILE A 621 -5.03 1.89 22.36
N SER A 622 -4.38 1.14 21.47
CA SER A 622 -4.93 -0.11 20.94
C SER A 622 -5.09 -1.20 22.01
N ALA A 623 -4.26 -1.22 23.07
CA ALA A 623 -4.46 -2.13 24.20
C ALA A 623 -5.72 -1.79 25.00
N LEU A 624 -5.99 -0.49 25.22
CA LEU A 624 -7.26 -0.05 25.79
C LEU A 624 -8.44 -0.40 24.86
N GLY A 625 -8.32 -0.14 23.56
CA GLY A 625 -9.35 -0.47 22.56
C GLY A 625 -9.68 -1.96 22.49
N ALA A 626 -8.68 -2.84 22.60
CA ALA A 626 -8.82 -4.30 22.59
C ALA A 626 -9.58 -4.87 23.79
N HIS A 627 -9.50 -4.18 24.94
CA HIS A 627 -10.10 -4.61 26.22
C HIS A 627 -11.26 -3.73 26.68
N ARG A 628 -11.69 -2.75 25.87
CA ARG A 628 -12.72 -1.76 26.22
C ARG A 628 -14.02 -2.36 26.78
N ASP A 629 -14.40 -3.55 26.33
CA ASP A 629 -15.64 -4.22 26.76
C ASP A 629 -15.54 -4.83 28.17
N LYS A 630 -14.34 -4.89 28.74
CA LYS A 630 -14.03 -5.48 30.05
C LYS A 630 -13.47 -4.47 31.05
N LEU A 631 -12.98 -3.32 30.59
CA LEU A 631 -12.40 -2.31 31.47
C LEU A 631 -13.49 -1.58 32.26
N GLU A 632 -13.21 -1.32 33.53
CA GLU A 632 -14.09 -0.58 34.43
C GLU A 632 -13.65 0.88 34.51
N ALA A 633 -14.61 1.81 34.54
CA ALA A 633 -14.30 3.22 34.66
C ALA A 633 -13.72 3.55 36.05
N ILE A 634 -12.74 4.46 36.07
CA ILE A 634 -12.10 4.98 37.28
C ILE A 634 -12.58 6.40 37.58
N SER A 635 -12.44 6.85 38.84
CA SER A 635 -12.63 8.26 39.20
C SER A 635 -11.62 9.15 38.48
N GLY A 636 -12.03 10.35 38.06
CA GLY A 636 -11.16 11.29 37.33
C GLY A 636 -10.87 10.92 35.86
N LEU A 637 -11.52 9.89 35.30
CA LEU A 637 -11.29 9.46 33.90
C LEU A 637 -11.46 10.59 32.87
N ASP A 638 -12.46 11.46 33.07
CA ASP A 638 -12.70 12.59 32.15
C ASP A 638 -11.59 13.64 32.20
N GLU A 639 -11.04 13.90 33.39
CA GLU A 639 -9.95 14.86 33.61
C GLU A 639 -8.67 14.35 32.94
N VAL A 640 -8.33 13.07 33.15
CA VAL A 640 -7.17 12.42 32.53
C VAL A 640 -7.33 12.38 31.00
N ARG A 641 -8.51 12.00 30.50
CA ARG A 641 -8.81 12.03 29.06
C ARG A 641 -8.62 13.45 28.50
N HIS A 642 -9.18 14.46 29.17
CA HIS A 642 -9.08 15.84 28.70
C HIS A 642 -7.63 16.32 28.68
N HIS A 643 -6.86 16.02 29.73
CA HIS A 643 -5.45 16.35 29.82
C HIS A 643 -4.64 15.70 28.69
N ILE A 644 -4.70 14.37 28.53
CA ILE A 644 -3.94 13.66 27.50
C ILE A 644 -4.31 14.15 26.09
N CYS A 645 -5.60 14.27 25.78
CA CYS A 645 -6.04 14.75 24.47
C CYS A 645 -5.57 16.18 24.21
N HIS A 646 -5.65 17.06 25.21
CA HIS A 646 -5.17 18.43 25.09
C HIS A 646 -3.66 18.50 24.87
N THR A 647 -2.87 17.73 25.63
CA THR A 647 -1.41 17.63 25.50
C THR A 647 -1.00 17.15 24.09
N LEU A 648 -1.69 16.14 23.54
CA LEU A 648 -1.44 15.65 22.19
C LEU A 648 -1.80 16.69 21.11
N GLU A 649 -2.94 17.38 21.24
CA GLU A 649 -3.35 18.43 20.30
C GLU A 649 -2.44 19.68 20.39
N GLN A 650 -1.91 20.00 21.58
CA GLN A 650 -0.88 21.03 21.74
C GLN A 650 0.41 20.61 21.04
N ALA A 651 0.92 19.41 21.28
CA ALA A 651 2.11 18.89 20.60
C ALA A 651 1.93 18.91 19.07
N ALA A 652 0.74 18.53 18.59
CA ALA A 652 0.37 18.64 17.19
C ALA A 652 0.39 20.09 16.69
N GLY A 653 -0.16 21.04 17.45
CA GLY A 653 -0.11 22.47 17.17
C GLY A 653 1.30 23.02 17.04
N HIS A 654 2.20 22.67 17.99
CA HIS A 654 3.60 23.05 17.97
C HIS A 654 4.33 22.54 16.72
N LEU A 655 4.12 21.27 16.36
CA LEU A 655 4.69 20.66 15.16
C LEU A 655 4.09 21.22 13.85
N ALA A 656 2.85 21.68 13.88
CA ALA A 656 2.20 22.34 12.75
C ALA A 656 2.60 23.82 12.59
N GLY A 657 3.34 24.39 13.54
CA GLY A 657 3.78 25.80 13.53
C GLY A 657 2.76 26.79 14.11
N ASN A 658 1.75 26.31 14.83
CA ASN A 658 0.79 27.18 15.51
C ASN A 658 1.34 27.63 16.88
N PRO A 659 1.26 28.93 17.23
CA PRO A 659 1.63 29.40 18.57
C PRO A 659 0.55 28.96 19.57
N SER A 660 0.80 27.88 20.30
CA SER A 660 -0.03 27.48 21.43
C SER A 660 0.42 28.15 22.74
N SER A 661 -0.56 28.51 23.56
CA SER A 661 -0.37 28.95 24.95
C SER A 661 0.34 27.88 25.77
N SER A 662 1.31 28.29 26.57
CA SER A 662 1.98 27.43 27.54
C SER A 662 0.97 26.91 28.55
N ILE A 663 0.91 25.59 28.75
CA ILE A 663 0.43 25.03 30.01
C ILE A 663 1.64 24.41 30.69
N GLY A 664 1.99 24.96 31.84
CA GLY A 664 2.85 24.30 32.81
C GLY A 664 1.97 23.42 33.69
N GLY A 665 2.17 22.11 33.62
CA GLY A 665 1.51 21.17 34.51
C GLY A 665 1.87 19.75 34.10
N GLN A 666 2.51 19.01 35.02
CA GLN A 666 2.63 17.56 34.90
C GLN A 666 1.23 16.96 34.93
N SER A 667 0.98 15.94 34.10
CA SER A 667 -0.26 15.18 34.16
C SER A 667 -0.54 14.72 35.59
N PRO A 668 -1.80 14.76 36.07
CA PRO A 668 -2.14 14.10 37.31
C PRO A 668 -1.87 12.61 37.13
N LEU A 669 -0.70 12.15 37.58
CA LEU A 669 -0.39 10.73 37.64
C LEU A 669 -1.48 10.08 38.48
N LEU A 670 -2.27 9.21 37.84
CA LEU A 670 -3.25 8.43 38.56
C LEU A 670 -2.46 7.52 39.50
N CYS A 671 -2.76 7.59 40.81
CA CYS A 671 -2.14 6.72 41.78
C CYS A 671 -2.30 5.26 41.33
N THR A 672 -1.18 4.61 41.05
CA THR A 672 -1.12 3.14 40.86
C THR A 672 -1.19 2.40 42.19
N ASP A 673 -1.29 3.14 43.30
CA ASP A 673 -1.29 2.58 44.63
C ASP A 673 -2.51 1.68 44.83
N SER A 674 -2.16 0.43 45.09
CA SER A 674 -3.01 -0.65 45.51
C SER A 674 -3.73 -0.29 46.81
N SER A 675 -4.85 0.44 46.74
CA SER A 675 -5.91 0.10 47.68
C SER A 675 -6.21 -1.39 47.47
N ALA A 676 -6.34 -2.15 48.57
CA ALA A 676 -6.62 -3.59 48.51
C ALA A 676 -7.86 -3.91 47.65
N ASP A 677 -8.72 -2.90 47.43
CA ASP A 677 -10.02 -2.97 46.76
C ASP A 677 -10.01 -2.66 45.24
N SER A 678 -8.88 -2.27 44.64
CA SER A 678 -8.83 -1.98 43.19
C SER A 678 -8.91 -3.27 42.33
N SER A 679 -9.86 -3.31 41.38
CA SER A 679 -10.02 -4.46 40.46
C SER A 679 -8.86 -4.58 39.47
N GLU A 680 -8.64 -5.78 38.89
CA GLU A 680 -7.60 -5.98 37.87
C GLU A 680 -7.85 -5.08 36.64
N GLU A 681 -9.13 -4.88 36.30
CA GLU A 681 -9.63 -4.07 35.20
C GLU A 681 -9.32 -2.58 35.41
N GLN A 682 -9.58 -2.05 36.62
CA GLN A 682 -9.23 -0.67 36.97
C GLN A 682 -7.71 -0.46 36.98
N LEU A 683 -6.95 -1.40 37.54
CA LEU A 683 -5.49 -1.32 37.58
C LEU A 683 -4.88 -1.29 36.17
N MET A 684 -5.39 -2.14 35.26
CA MET A 684 -4.96 -2.17 33.87
C MET A 684 -5.25 -0.85 33.15
N LEU A 685 -6.46 -0.29 33.33
CA LEU A 685 -6.83 1.01 32.76
C LEU A 685 -5.88 2.10 33.26
N THR A 686 -5.65 2.18 34.58
CA THR A 686 -4.77 3.17 35.20
C THR A 686 -3.33 3.07 34.68
N GLN A 687 -2.77 1.86 34.60
CA GLN A 687 -1.41 1.65 34.10
C GLN A 687 -1.25 2.09 32.64
N GLN A 688 -2.20 1.72 31.78
CA GLN A 688 -2.17 2.12 30.38
C GLN A 688 -2.31 3.63 30.23
N LEU A 689 -3.21 4.28 30.97
CA LEU A 689 -3.37 5.72 30.94
C LEU A 689 -2.10 6.45 31.40
N ASN A 690 -1.41 5.94 32.42
CA ASN A 690 -0.13 6.49 32.86
C ASN A 690 0.97 6.36 31.78
N LEU A 691 1.07 5.21 31.11
CA LEU A 691 2.00 5.03 29.98
C LEU A 691 1.69 5.97 28.79
N ILE A 692 0.40 6.11 28.47
CA ILE A 692 -0.08 7.01 27.40
C ILE A 692 0.23 8.47 27.79
N SER A 693 0.01 8.84 29.05
CA SER A 693 0.29 10.18 29.55
C SER A 693 1.78 10.50 29.52
N GLU A 694 2.64 9.59 29.98
CA GLU A 694 4.10 9.77 29.94
C GLU A 694 4.60 9.97 28.50
N LEU A 695 4.07 9.17 27.56
CA LEU A 695 4.40 9.34 26.14
C LEU A 695 3.88 10.66 25.56
N ALA A 696 2.69 11.10 25.95
CA ALA A 696 2.13 12.38 25.51
C ALA A 696 3.01 13.55 25.97
N ASP A 697 3.47 13.52 27.23
CA ASP A 697 4.38 14.53 27.79
C ASP A 697 5.75 14.51 27.11
N GLN A 698 6.31 13.32 26.86
CA GLN A 698 7.56 13.17 26.10
C GLN A 698 7.41 13.70 24.66
N LEU A 699 6.29 13.42 24.00
CA LEU A 699 6.00 13.92 22.66
C LEU A 699 5.85 15.44 22.64
N LEU A 700 5.22 16.04 23.67
CA LEU A 700 5.14 17.50 23.82
C LEU A 700 6.53 18.11 24.05
N HIS A 701 7.36 17.50 24.90
CA HIS A 701 8.73 17.96 25.14
C HIS A 701 9.56 17.93 23.85
N LEU A 702 9.55 16.81 23.12
CA LEU A 702 10.21 16.67 21.84
C LEU A 702 9.64 17.65 20.80
N ALA A 703 8.33 17.90 20.81
CA ALA A 703 7.69 18.90 19.94
C ALA A 703 8.17 20.33 20.28
N ASN A 704 8.39 20.64 21.55
CA ASN A 704 8.92 21.94 21.97
C ASN A 704 10.39 22.13 21.57
N GLU A 705 11.22 21.11 21.73
CA GLU A 705 12.59 21.09 21.16
C GLU A 705 12.55 21.25 19.64
N SER A 706 11.51 20.71 19.01
CA SER A 706 11.27 20.80 17.57
C SER A 706 10.80 22.17 17.08
N ARG A 707 10.68 23.21 17.92
CA ARG A 707 10.53 24.62 17.43
C ARG A 707 11.65 25.00 16.44
N LEU A 708 12.80 24.33 16.50
CA LEU A 708 13.88 24.41 15.51
C LEU A 708 13.49 23.88 14.10
N LEU A 709 12.47 23.01 13.99
CA LEU A 709 11.95 22.45 12.74
C LEU A 709 11.01 23.40 11.99
N THR A 710 10.22 24.19 12.72
CA THR A 710 9.10 25.00 12.18
C THR A 710 9.45 26.47 11.94
N GLY A 711 10.54 26.97 12.54
CA GLY A 711 11.20 28.21 12.12
C GLY A 711 11.74 29.06 13.27
N ASP A 712 13.06 29.17 13.37
CA ASP A 712 13.78 30.46 13.32
C ASP A 712 15.29 30.20 13.09
N GLN A 713 15.75 30.28 11.83
CA GLN A 713 17.18 30.50 11.57
C GLN A 713 17.46 32.00 11.73
N GLY A 714 17.41 32.46 12.97
CA GLY A 714 17.75 33.82 13.37
C GLY A 714 18.79 33.90 14.51
N ALA A 715 19.00 32.80 15.26
CA ALA A 715 20.01 32.75 16.31
C ALA A 715 21.20 31.89 15.86
N THR A 716 22.32 32.57 15.66
CA THR A 716 23.66 32.01 15.56
C THR A 716 23.89 30.92 16.62
N MET A 717 24.23 29.70 16.20
CA MET A 717 24.91 28.77 17.11
C MET A 717 26.28 29.40 17.45
N PRO A 718 26.67 29.52 18.74
CA PRO A 718 28.07 29.63 19.06
C PRO A 718 28.72 28.30 18.67
N ALA A 719 29.72 28.37 17.80
CA ALA A 719 30.60 27.25 17.55
C ALA A 719 31.18 26.80 18.90
N GLN A 720 30.90 25.55 19.30
CA GLN A 720 31.68 24.89 20.33
C GLN A 720 32.41 23.71 19.68
N SER A 721 33.72 23.88 19.71
CA SER A 721 34.81 22.93 19.47
C SER A 721 34.64 21.62 20.21
#